data_AF-A0A428KE28-F1
#
_entry.id   AF-A0A428KE28-F1
#
_cell.length_a   1.000
_cell.length_b   1.000
_cell.length_c   1.000
_cell.angle_alpha   90.00
_cell.angle_beta   90.00
_cell.angle_gamma   90.00
#
_symmetry.space_group_name_H-M   'P 1'
#
loop_
_entity.id
_entity.type
_entity.pdbx_description
1 polymer ?
#
loop_
_entity_poly.entity_id
_entity_poly.type
_entity_poly.pdbx_seq_one_letter_code
_entity_poly.pdbx_strand_id
1 'polypeptide(L)'
;MRVLLKQLWSQNGTWGDRENDQAYGYYLGAEAWEFDTVSRTVVYTPFPQSASWTVDQSVGEAPPEDFSKPLGELVFSLPSFLDPVATTVGFFHDGNAGVRTLILDLTQLRTICFGASTGELQLTVGGTVPGPYTYLWDDGTTTLARGLVAAGTYHVTVTEEATGAACTVTLPVGQNARIDVLVERRDGQLTLVPSGGTAPFTFLWDDGSTLATRSGLASGTYSCVITDALGCTREVTVDFSRLGYYFSRNPIPLRLDAGDDYRADPTTLPSLTFTCQVLVEEQYLSEEFTAVGTALEQPADQQGRTSFQVQELLAPYLTYHVPAPAGPVGERATSLFKRFFLRHAPVSGNPPTAGTSTGAEQHYVLLGGLSFTEAQARTWFDSYQPQVKPFLSWDANDKWVLADQPEFLYFQALSATDEIRCAVRARFADGTSAAFVAAQLSDVLRYEVYCFAVGYAQVLASRLTSAQAAQLTGWEVQVTDSGGDALSEVRRYYLERKRPAQVRYLLYGNSLGGMNTFVATGEAQQDAEVSGDQVELNLPLDYDPLLGDTAVLERELKPVLKLASGVRLGRAEHLGLQELLLSRRVLLLNQGRWLAGYVKTKTFSLVDEGKRVPTLEVDFVLPAERQFTPYLPPAATAAVGPDSGAL
;
A
#
# COMPACT_ATOMS: atom_id res chain seq x y z
N MET A 1 63.56 -41.50 -29.09
CA MET A 1 64.18 -41.65 -27.74
C MET A 1 63.02 -41.93 -26.80
N ARG A 2 62.94 -43.08 -26.12
CA ARG A 2 61.80 -43.41 -25.24
C ARG A 2 62.09 -42.86 -23.85
N VAL A 3 61.26 -41.94 -23.37
CA VAL A 3 61.34 -41.40 -22.00
C VAL A 3 60.17 -41.97 -21.20
N LEU A 4 60.47 -42.81 -20.22
CA LEU A 4 59.49 -43.36 -19.29
C LEU A 4 59.15 -42.31 -18.22
N LEU A 5 57.88 -41.93 -18.12
CA LEU A 5 57.37 -41.13 -17.00
C LEU A 5 57.31 -42.01 -15.74
N LYS A 6 58.28 -41.84 -14.84
CA LYS A 6 58.28 -42.45 -13.51
C LYS A 6 58.08 -41.32 -12.50
N GLN A 7 56.93 -41.29 -11.82
CA GLN A 7 56.73 -40.43 -10.65
C GLN A 7 57.79 -40.80 -9.58
N LEU A 8 58.56 -39.81 -9.13
CA LEU A 8 59.42 -39.86 -7.94
C LEU A 8 59.06 -38.63 -7.10
N TRP A 9 58.76 -38.76 -5.81
CA TRP A 9 59.78 -38.68 -4.74
C TRP A 9 59.25 -39.19 -3.38
N SER A 10 60.06 -39.79 -2.48
CA SER A 10 60.98 -39.07 -1.58
C SER A 10 62.21 -39.88 -1.09
N GLN A 11 63.00 -39.26 -0.21
CA GLN A 11 64.47 -39.33 -0.10
C GLN A 11 65.08 -40.31 0.93
N ASN A 12 64.32 -41.27 1.50
CA ASN A 12 64.89 -42.25 2.45
C ASN A 12 64.54 -43.67 2.04
N GLY A 13 65.54 -44.41 1.54
CA GLY A 13 65.39 -45.79 1.13
C GLY A 13 65.25 -46.75 2.31
N THR A 14 64.22 -47.57 2.29
CA THR A 14 64.23 -49.02 2.58
C THR A 14 62.83 -49.60 2.39
N TRP A 15 62.73 -50.71 1.64
CA TRP A 15 61.57 -51.59 1.66
C TRP A 15 61.71 -52.56 2.84
N GLY A 16 60.78 -52.53 3.78
CA GLY A 16 60.68 -53.46 4.90
C GLY A 16 59.21 -53.78 5.15
N ASP A 17 58.89 -55.08 5.18
CA ASP A 17 57.52 -55.59 5.27
C ASP A 17 57.02 -55.69 6.72
N ARG A 18 55.69 -55.58 6.86
CA ARG A 18 54.78 -55.99 7.95
C ARG A 18 55.22 -55.93 9.43
N GLU A 19 54.60 -55.02 10.19
CA GLU A 19 53.64 -55.31 11.28
C GLU A 19 53.22 -54.02 12.03
N ASN A 20 51.91 -53.70 12.03
CA ASN A 20 51.17 -52.65 12.79
C ASN A 20 51.50 -51.16 12.46
N ASP A 21 50.58 -50.19 12.40
CA ASP A 21 49.12 -50.09 12.58
C ASP A 21 48.70 -48.73 11.94
N GLN A 22 47.52 -48.68 11.34
CA GLN A 22 46.71 -47.48 10.99
C GLN A 22 47.34 -46.29 10.21
N ALA A 23 47.18 -46.32 8.87
CA ALA A 23 46.89 -45.14 8.04
C ALA A 23 46.25 -45.58 6.72
N TYR A 24 45.06 -45.06 6.40
CA TYR A 24 44.41 -45.27 5.09
C TYR A 24 45.20 -44.51 4.01
N GLY A 25 46.14 -45.19 3.36
CA GLY A 25 46.83 -44.72 2.16
C GLY A 25 46.13 -45.27 0.91
N TYR A 26 45.58 -44.39 0.08
CA TYR A 26 45.04 -44.74 -1.23
C TYR A 26 46.18 -45.22 -2.14
N TYR A 27 46.13 -46.48 -2.55
CA TYR A 27 47.00 -47.04 -3.59
C TYR A 27 46.51 -46.57 -4.96
N LEU A 28 47.17 -45.55 -5.52
CA LEU A 28 47.02 -45.17 -6.93
C LEU A 28 48.00 -46.00 -7.77
N GLY A 29 47.44 -46.76 -8.73
CA GLY A 29 48.21 -47.55 -9.68
C GLY A 29 49.08 -46.66 -10.57
N ALA A 30 50.33 -47.07 -10.82
CA ALA A 30 51.20 -46.39 -11.76
C ALA A 30 50.74 -46.69 -13.20
N GLU A 31 50.13 -45.70 -13.85
CA GLU A 31 49.78 -45.71 -15.27
C GLU A 31 51.02 -45.41 -16.13
N ALA A 32 51.23 -46.17 -17.21
CA ALA A 32 52.35 -45.99 -18.13
C ALA A 32 51.92 -45.16 -19.35
N TRP A 33 52.35 -43.90 -19.38
CA TRP A 33 52.16 -42.99 -20.51
C TRP A 33 53.41 -43.04 -21.40
N GLU A 34 53.26 -43.40 -22.68
CA GLU A 34 54.36 -43.41 -23.65
C GLU A 34 54.26 -42.21 -24.61
N PHE A 35 55.36 -41.46 -24.76
CA PHE A 35 55.44 -40.31 -25.67
C PHE A 35 56.24 -40.64 -26.92
N ASP A 36 55.62 -40.49 -28.09
CA ASP A 36 56.33 -40.59 -29.36
C ASP A 36 56.86 -39.23 -29.81
N THR A 37 58.17 -39.05 -29.65
CA THR A 37 58.91 -37.84 -30.04
C THR A 37 58.86 -37.52 -31.54
N VAL A 38 58.52 -38.48 -32.41
CA VAL A 38 58.50 -38.31 -33.87
C VAL A 38 57.13 -37.84 -34.35
N SER A 39 56.05 -38.47 -33.86
CA SER A 39 54.67 -38.12 -34.22
C SER A 39 54.05 -37.04 -33.32
N ARG A 40 54.70 -36.69 -32.20
CA ARG A 40 54.20 -35.76 -31.17
C ARG A 40 52.84 -36.19 -30.58
N THR A 41 52.67 -37.49 -30.36
CA THR A 41 51.45 -38.07 -29.80
C THR A 41 51.75 -38.82 -28.49
N VAL A 42 50.81 -38.79 -27.56
CA VAL A 42 50.84 -39.57 -26.31
C VAL A 42 50.01 -40.83 -26.54
N VAL A 43 50.56 -42.00 -26.24
CA VAL A 43 49.84 -43.28 -26.28
C VAL A 43 49.62 -43.77 -24.85
N TYR A 44 48.35 -43.95 -24.48
CA TYR A 44 47.95 -44.57 -23.22
C TYR A 44 47.85 -46.08 -23.39
N THR A 45 48.49 -46.85 -22.49
CA THR A 45 48.40 -48.32 -22.49
C THR A 45 47.74 -48.79 -21.20
N PRO A 46 46.44 -49.12 -21.20
CA PRO A 46 45.80 -49.68 -20.02
C PRO A 46 46.31 -51.11 -19.74
N PHE A 47 46.44 -51.48 -18.47
CA PHE A 47 46.72 -52.87 -18.08
C PHE A 47 45.56 -53.81 -18.50
N PRO A 48 45.85 -55.08 -18.86
CA PRO A 48 44.80 -56.05 -19.19
C PRO A 48 43.85 -56.27 -18.01
N GLN A 49 42.55 -56.12 -18.28
CA GLN A 49 41.43 -56.22 -17.33
C GLN A 49 41.20 -57.66 -16.82
N SER A 50 42.03 -58.16 -15.90
CA SER A 50 41.75 -59.43 -15.22
C SER A 50 41.74 -59.36 -13.69
N ALA A 51 41.62 -58.17 -13.10
CA ALA A 51 41.34 -58.01 -11.67
C ALA A 51 39.99 -57.32 -11.46
N SER A 52 39.05 -58.06 -10.89
CA SER A 52 37.73 -57.58 -10.45
C SER A 52 37.86 -56.55 -9.33
N TRP A 53 37.53 -55.29 -9.62
CA TRP A 53 37.28 -54.27 -8.60
C TRP A 53 36.04 -53.46 -8.96
N THR A 54 35.17 -53.29 -7.96
CA THR A 54 33.96 -52.46 -8.01
C THR A 54 34.39 -51.00 -8.09
N VAL A 55 34.02 -50.32 -9.18
CA VAL A 55 34.24 -48.88 -9.35
C VAL A 55 33.17 -48.15 -8.56
N ASP A 56 33.56 -47.43 -7.50
CA ASP A 56 32.69 -46.46 -6.85
C ASP A 56 32.94 -45.10 -7.49
N GLN A 57 32.00 -44.68 -8.35
CA GLN A 57 32.05 -43.41 -9.10
C GLN A 57 31.74 -42.25 -8.16
N SER A 58 32.76 -41.69 -7.51
CA SER A 58 32.62 -40.45 -6.74
C SER A 58 33.87 -39.56 -6.77
N VAL A 59 34.48 -39.39 -7.95
CA VAL A 59 35.32 -38.21 -8.26
C VAL A 59 35.16 -37.95 -9.77
N GLY A 60 35.02 -36.68 -10.13
CA GLY A 60 34.66 -36.23 -11.48
C GLY A 60 35.54 -36.77 -12.60
N GLU A 61 34.88 -36.99 -13.74
CA GLU A 61 35.35 -37.12 -15.12
C GLU A 61 36.77 -37.66 -15.38
N ALA A 62 36.82 -38.73 -16.18
CA ALA A 62 38.06 -39.18 -16.83
C ALA A 62 38.82 -37.99 -17.45
N PRO A 63 40.18 -37.97 -17.41
CA PRO A 63 40.93 -36.90 -18.05
C PRO A 63 40.53 -36.82 -19.53
N PRO A 64 40.36 -35.60 -20.11
CA PRO A 64 39.96 -35.48 -21.49
C PRO A 64 40.97 -36.19 -22.39
N GLU A 65 40.42 -37.00 -23.28
CA GLU A 65 41.12 -37.62 -24.40
C GLU A 65 41.85 -36.54 -25.23
N ASP A 66 43.04 -36.92 -25.73
CA ASP A 66 43.86 -36.25 -26.74
C ASP A 66 44.84 -35.14 -26.27
N PHE A 67 46.12 -35.52 -26.11
CA PHE A 67 47.26 -34.63 -25.88
C PHE A 67 47.98 -34.20 -27.18
N SER A 68 47.29 -34.09 -28.31
CA SER A 68 47.85 -33.55 -29.55
C SER A 68 47.77 -32.01 -29.62
N LYS A 69 48.22 -31.31 -28.57
CA LYS A 69 48.33 -29.84 -28.58
C LYS A 69 49.74 -29.38 -29.02
N PRO A 70 49.86 -28.24 -29.73
CA PRO A 70 51.15 -27.70 -30.15
C PRO A 70 52.05 -27.35 -28.95
N LEU A 71 53.37 -27.22 -29.20
CA LEU A 71 54.35 -26.77 -28.20
C LEU A 71 53.84 -25.53 -27.45
N GLY A 72 53.77 -25.60 -26.12
CA GLY A 72 53.48 -24.45 -25.25
C GLY A 72 52.07 -24.38 -24.62
N GLU A 73 51.16 -25.31 -24.88
CA GLU A 73 49.80 -25.31 -24.28
C GLU A 73 49.70 -26.21 -23.02
N LEU A 74 49.22 -25.65 -21.91
CA LEU A 74 49.08 -26.29 -20.59
C LEU A 74 47.75 -27.05 -20.43
N VAL A 75 47.75 -28.22 -19.79
CA VAL A 75 46.53 -28.98 -19.40
C VAL A 75 46.35 -28.94 -17.88
N PHE A 76 45.12 -28.63 -17.42
CA PHE A 76 44.77 -28.45 -16.00
C PHE A 76 43.85 -29.55 -15.46
N SER A 77 44.04 -29.89 -14.17
CA SER A 77 42.98 -30.43 -13.32
C SER A 77 42.57 -29.35 -12.32
N LEU A 78 41.35 -28.83 -12.39
CA LEU A 78 40.84 -27.83 -11.45
C LEU A 78 40.32 -28.53 -10.19
N PRO A 79 40.76 -28.17 -8.97
CA PRO A 79 40.05 -28.58 -7.76
C PRO A 79 38.71 -27.85 -7.65
N SER A 80 37.74 -28.48 -7.00
CA SER A 80 36.41 -27.92 -6.74
C SER A 80 36.46 -26.63 -5.92
N PHE A 81 35.84 -25.56 -6.44
CA PHE A 81 35.90 -24.19 -5.92
C PHE A 81 34.95 -23.96 -4.75
N LEU A 82 35.37 -24.30 -3.52
CA LEU A 82 34.73 -23.82 -2.29
C LEU A 82 35.71 -23.35 -1.20
N ASP A 83 37.03 -23.57 -1.35
CA ASP A 83 38.05 -23.16 -0.37
C ASP A 83 38.67 -21.77 -0.70
N PRO A 84 39.06 -20.97 0.32
CA PRO A 84 39.73 -19.68 0.16
C PRO A 84 41.17 -19.79 -0.38
N VAL A 85 41.70 -21.01 -0.44
CA VAL A 85 42.98 -21.35 -1.04
C VAL A 85 42.76 -22.47 -2.05
N ALA A 86 43.13 -22.24 -3.31
CA ALA A 86 43.05 -23.23 -4.37
C ALA A 86 44.41 -23.37 -5.05
N THR A 87 44.93 -24.59 -5.17
CA THR A 87 46.17 -24.86 -5.91
C THR A 87 45.82 -25.48 -7.25
N THR A 88 46.19 -24.80 -8.34
CA THR A 88 46.05 -25.30 -9.70
C THR A 88 47.42 -25.75 -10.23
N VAL A 89 47.50 -26.98 -10.72
CA VAL A 89 48.73 -27.53 -11.31
C VAL A 89 48.53 -27.74 -12.81
N GLY A 90 49.42 -27.16 -13.62
CA GLY A 90 49.45 -27.33 -15.06
C GLY A 90 50.74 -28.02 -15.51
N PHE A 91 50.64 -28.87 -16.53
CA PHE A 91 51.79 -29.57 -17.14
C PHE A 91 51.96 -29.15 -18.60
N PHE A 92 53.20 -28.92 -19.04
CA PHE A 92 53.52 -28.61 -20.44
C PHE A 92 54.89 -29.15 -20.84
N HIS A 93 55.12 -29.29 -22.15
CA HIS A 93 56.37 -29.81 -22.70
C HIS A 93 57.17 -28.67 -23.36
N ASP A 94 58.47 -28.54 -23.01
CA ASP A 94 59.33 -27.42 -23.44
C ASP A 94 60.01 -27.62 -24.81
N GLY A 95 59.77 -28.78 -25.44
CA GLY A 95 60.33 -29.13 -26.75
C GLY A 95 61.68 -29.81 -26.71
N ASN A 96 62.34 -29.91 -25.54
CA ASN A 96 63.66 -30.51 -25.37
C ASN A 96 63.63 -31.79 -24.51
N ALA A 97 62.51 -32.52 -24.56
CA ALA A 97 62.26 -33.85 -23.98
C ALA A 97 61.99 -33.91 -22.46
N GLY A 98 61.57 -32.80 -21.83
CA GLY A 98 61.10 -32.78 -20.43
C GLY A 98 59.66 -32.27 -20.29
N VAL A 99 58.87 -32.94 -19.45
CA VAL A 99 57.61 -32.38 -18.91
C VAL A 99 57.98 -31.39 -17.82
N ARG A 100 57.45 -30.17 -17.92
CA ARG A 100 57.57 -29.11 -16.91
C ARG A 100 56.24 -28.91 -16.20
N THR A 101 56.31 -28.51 -14.95
CA THR A 101 55.14 -28.22 -14.11
C THR A 101 55.12 -26.74 -13.75
N LEU A 102 53.95 -26.12 -13.94
CA LEU A 102 53.59 -24.80 -13.43
C LEU A 102 52.58 -25.00 -12.30
N ILE A 103 52.88 -24.50 -11.11
CA ILE A 103 52.00 -24.55 -9.95
C ILE A 103 51.51 -23.13 -9.69
N LEU A 104 50.19 -22.94 -9.60
CA LEU A 104 49.56 -21.68 -9.27
C LEU A 104 48.82 -21.83 -7.95
N ASP A 105 49.35 -21.21 -6.91
CA ASP A 105 48.65 -21.10 -5.62
C ASP A 105 47.84 -19.82 -5.62
N LEU A 106 46.52 -19.97 -5.48
CA LEU A 106 45.57 -18.89 -5.52
C LEU A 106 45.04 -18.69 -4.10
N THR A 107 45.20 -17.48 -3.59
CA THR A 107 44.52 -17.04 -2.37
C THR A 107 43.47 -16.01 -2.76
N GLN A 108 42.23 -16.25 -2.35
CA GLN A 108 41.13 -15.34 -2.60
C GLN A 108 40.52 -14.85 -1.30
N LEU A 109 40.36 -13.54 -1.19
CA LEU A 109 39.54 -12.91 -0.18
C LEU A 109 38.20 -12.53 -0.80
N ARG A 110 37.13 -13.08 -0.23
CA ARG A 110 35.75 -12.79 -0.62
C ARG A 110 35.44 -11.33 -0.31
N THR A 111 34.51 -10.75 -1.06
CA THR A 111 33.94 -9.47 -0.67
C THR A 111 33.04 -9.66 0.55
N ILE A 112 33.31 -8.93 1.64
CA ILE A 112 32.57 -9.10 2.90
C ILE A 112 31.12 -8.60 2.76
N CYS A 113 30.92 -7.45 2.12
CA CYS A 113 29.60 -6.83 1.98
C CYS A 113 29.10 -6.88 0.55
N PHE A 114 27.80 -7.11 0.39
CA PHE A 114 27.16 -7.11 -0.92
C PHE A 114 27.45 -5.80 -1.68
N GLY A 115 27.95 -5.93 -2.91
CA GLY A 115 28.26 -4.78 -3.78
C GLY A 115 29.53 -4.01 -3.42
N ALA A 116 30.25 -4.39 -2.36
CA ALA A 116 31.53 -3.77 -2.03
C ALA A 116 32.66 -4.28 -2.95
N SER A 117 33.72 -3.48 -3.06
CA SER A 117 34.95 -3.86 -3.75
C SER A 117 36.08 -4.01 -2.73
N THR A 118 35.92 -4.99 -1.83
CA THR A 118 36.86 -5.27 -0.73
C THR A 118 37.57 -6.62 -0.89
N GLY A 119 37.23 -7.38 -1.93
CA GLY A 119 37.89 -8.64 -2.22
C GLY A 119 39.34 -8.45 -2.65
N GLU A 120 40.09 -9.55 -2.58
CA GLU A 120 41.49 -9.60 -3.01
C GLU A 120 41.73 -10.93 -3.74
N LEU A 121 42.50 -10.85 -4.83
CA LEU A 121 43.01 -12.00 -5.56
C LEU A 121 44.53 -11.95 -5.52
N GLN A 122 45.14 -12.97 -4.93
CA GLN A 122 46.59 -13.13 -4.91
C GLN A 122 46.99 -14.42 -5.61
N LEU A 123 47.84 -14.29 -6.61
CA LEU A 123 48.45 -15.41 -7.32
C LEU A 123 49.88 -15.61 -6.83
N THR A 124 50.29 -16.85 -6.62
CA THR A 124 51.70 -17.22 -6.46
C THR A 124 52.05 -18.27 -7.50
N VAL A 125 53.16 -18.05 -8.20
CA VAL A 125 53.65 -18.96 -9.25
C VAL A 125 54.82 -19.78 -8.72
N GLY A 126 54.73 -21.09 -8.85
CA GLY A 126 55.75 -22.07 -8.46
C GLY A 126 55.89 -23.20 -9.49
N GLY A 127 56.61 -24.27 -9.12
CA GLY A 127 56.85 -25.43 -9.98
C GLY A 127 58.29 -25.57 -10.45
N THR A 128 58.51 -26.29 -11.56
CA THR A 128 59.85 -26.64 -12.06
C THR A 128 60.40 -25.66 -13.09
N VAL A 129 59.65 -24.60 -13.40
CA VAL A 129 60.05 -23.57 -14.36
C VAL A 129 60.54 -22.35 -13.57
N PRO A 130 61.83 -21.99 -13.62
CA PRO A 130 62.28 -20.73 -13.07
C PRO A 130 61.91 -19.58 -14.03
N GLY A 131 61.19 -18.57 -13.52
CA GLY A 131 60.70 -17.41 -14.28
C GLY A 131 61.81 -16.50 -14.82
N PRO A 132 61.46 -15.44 -15.58
CA PRO A 132 60.33 -14.52 -15.32
C PRO A 132 58.97 -14.86 -15.98
N TYR A 133 57.89 -14.33 -15.38
CA TYR A 133 56.50 -14.51 -15.82
C TYR A 133 55.80 -13.16 -16.03
N THR A 134 54.87 -13.12 -16.99
CA THR A 134 53.97 -11.99 -17.25
C THR A 134 52.52 -12.36 -16.96
N TYR A 135 51.71 -11.36 -16.61
CA TYR A 135 50.30 -11.52 -16.23
C TYR A 135 49.45 -10.59 -17.09
N LEU A 136 48.27 -11.05 -17.50
CA LEU A 136 47.27 -10.24 -18.20
C LEU A 136 45.88 -10.62 -17.75
N TRP A 137 45.22 -9.72 -17.04
CA TRP A 137 43.81 -9.84 -16.64
C TRP A 137 42.89 -9.39 -17.78
N ASP A 138 41.63 -9.82 -17.78
CA ASP A 138 40.65 -9.45 -18.83
C ASP A 138 40.44 -7.95 -18.98
N ASP A 139 40.64 -7.19 -17.90
CA ASP A 139 40.55 -5.72 -17.90
C ASP A 139 41.86 -5.03 -18.32
N GLY A 140 42.86 -5.79 -18.78
CA GLY A 140 44.14 -5.31 -19.26
C GLY A 140 45.18 -5.06 -18.15
N THR A 141 44.85 -5.31 -16.88
CA THR A 141 45.82 -5.22 -15.78
C THR A 141 46.94 -6.26 -15.93
N THR A 142 48.17 -5.96 -15.48
CA THR A 142 49.34 -6.86 -15.64
C THR A 142 50.04 -7.25 -14.34
N THR A 143 49.37 -7.08 -13.20
CA THR A 143 49.93 -7.33 -11.85
C THR A 143 49.68 -8.76 -11.38
N LEU A 144 50.53 -9.24 -10.47
CA LEU A 144 50.40 -10.57 -9.82
C LEU A 144 49.20 -10.64 -8.86
N ALA A 145 48.90 -9.53 -8.17
CA ALA A 145 47.82 -9.42 -7.21
C ALA A 145 46.83 -8.33 -7.63
N ARG A 146 45.58 -8.49 -7.22
CA ARG A 146 44.51 -7.50 -7.34
C ARG A 146 43.83 -7.31 -6.00
N GLY A 147 43.90 -6.09 -5.47
CA GLY A 147 43.08 -5.67 -4.34
C GLY A 147 41.84 -4.91 -4.82
N LEU A 148 40.88 -4.75 -3.91
CA LEU A 148 39.67 -3.97 -4.12
C LEU A 148 38.82 -4.46 -5.31
N VAL A 149 38.70 -5.77 -5.46
CA VAL A 149 37.84 -6.38 -6.48
C VAL A 149 36.42 -6.57 -5.95
N ALA A 150 35.44 -6.41 -6.84
CA ALA A 150 34.04 -6.70 -6.55
C ALA A 150 33.77 -8.20 -6.65
N ALA A 151 32.60 -8.65 -6.19
CA ALA A 151 32.17 -10.02 -6.45
C ALA A 151 31.96 -10.23 -7.95
N GLY A 152 32.42 -11.36 -8.48
CA GLY A 152 32.39 -11.63 -9.91
C GLY A 152 33.43 -12.66 -10.33
N THR A 153 33.45 -12.98 -11.62
CA THR A 153 34.40 -13.92 -12.19
C THR A 153 35.50 -13.15 -12.91
N TYR A 154 36.74 -13.41 -12.54
CA TYR A 154 37.93 -12.80 -13.15
C TYR A 154 38.73 -13.84 -13.90
N HIS A 155 39.29 -13.49 -15.05
CA HIS A 155 40.27 -14.33 -15.72
C HIS A 155 41.64 -13.66 -15.77
N VAL A 156 42.68 -14.45 -15.51
CA VAL A 156 44.09 -14.03 -15.63
C VAL A 156 44.82 -14.98 -16.54
N THR A 157 45.54 -14.43 -17.51
CA THR A 157 46.47 -15.17 -18.36
C THR A 157 47.88 -14.99 -17.83
N VAL A 158 48.52 -16.09 -17.43
CA VAL A 158 49.91 -16.15 -16.96
C VAL A 158 50.77 -16.71 -18.09
N THR A 159 51.79 -15.97 -18.51
CA THR A 159 52.68 -16.35 -19.61
C THR A 159 54.12 -16.39 -19.15
N GLU A 160 54.81 -17.50 -19.40
CA GLU A 160 56.23 -17.64 -19.14
C GLU A 160 57.06 -17.08 -20.31
N GLU A 161 58.04 -16.23 -20.00
CA GLU A 161 58.71 -15.42 -21.04
C GLU A 161 59.65 -16.22 -21.94
N ALA A 162 60.33 -17.25 -21.44
CA ALA A 162 61.34 -17.97 -22.22
C ALA A 162 60.75 -18.95 -23.24
N THR A 163 59.61 -19.55 -22.92
CA THR A 163 58.91 -20.55 -23.75
C THR A 163 57.66 -20.00 -24.42
N GLY A 164 57.13 -18.87 -23.95
CA GLY A 164 55.85 -18.33 -24.40
C GLY A 164 54.64 -19.16 -23.98
N ALA A 165 54.82 -20.15 -23.11
CA ALA A 165 53.74 -20.98 -22.61
C ALA A 165 52.78 -20.13 -21.76
N ALA A 166 51.48 -20.21 -22.05
CA ALA A 166 50.45 -19.40 -21.40
C ALA A 166 49.34 -20.27 -20.79
N CYS A 167 48.78 -19.79 -19.68
CA CYS A 167 47.69 -20.39 -18.93
C CYS A 167 46.64 -19.34 -18.61
N THR A 168 45.36 -19.64 -18.81
CA THR A 168 44.26 -18.81 -18.29
C THR A 168 43.63 -19.47 -17.06
N VAL A 169 43.52 -18.72 -15.97
CA VAL A 169 42.86 -19.14 -14.73
C VAL A 169 41.59 -18.34 -14.52
N THR A 170 40.51 -19.03 -14.14
CA THR A 170 39.23 -18.42 -13.76
C THR A 170 39.11 -18.35 -12.24
N LEU A 171 38.78 -17.16 -11.73
CA LEU A 171 38.77 -16.80 -10.32
C LEU A 171 37.40 -16.22 -9.92
N PRO A 172 36.53 -17.02 -9.27
CA PRO A 172 35.24 -16.54 -8.79
C PRO A 172 35.37 -15.88 -7.41
N VAL A 173 35.20 -14.56 -7.34
CA VAL A 173 35.10 -13.82 -6.06
C VAL A 173 33.65 -13.83 -5.59
N GLY A 174 33.37 -14.50 -4.47
CA GLY A 174 32.06 -14.51 -3.83
C GLY A 174 31.79 -13.30 -2.93
N GLN A 175 30.53 -13.13 -2.51
CA GLN A 175 30.10 -12.16 -1.49
C GLN A 175 29.04 -12.73 -0.56
N ASN A 176 28.83 -12.10 0.59
CA ASN A 176 27.73 -12.43 1.50
C ASN A 176 26.37 -12.00 0.95
N ALA A 177 25.32 -12.64 1.48
CA ALA A 177 23.95 -12.24 1.20
C ALA A 177 23.72 -10.78 1.63
N ARG A 178 22.97 -10.05 0.80
CA ARG A 178 22.55 -8.69 1.09
C ARG A 178 21.69 -8.65 2.36
N ILE A 179 21.76 -7.54 3.10
CA ILE A 179 20.80 -7.22 4.15
C ILE A 179 19.54 -6.68 3.46
N ASP A 180 18.44 -7.41 3.57
CA ASP A 180 17.10 -6.94 3.22
C ASP A 180 16.32 -6.61 4.48
N VAL A 181 15.35 -5.70 4.39
CA VAL A 181 14.64 -5.20 5.58
C VAL A 181 13.17 -5.10 5.26
N LEU A 182 12.37 -5.90 5.97
CA LEU A 182 10.93 -5.75 5.98
C LEU A 182 10.55 -4.69 7.03
N VAL A 183 9.71 -3.73 6.63
CA VAL A 183 9.20 -2.70 7.53
C VAL A 183 7.77 -3.06 7.93
N GLU A 184 7.59 -3.45 9.19
CA GLU A 184 6.28 -3.74 9.75
C GLU A 184 5.74 -2.56 10.55
N ARG A 185 4.45 -2.25 10.35
CA ARG A 185 3.76 -1.19 11.09
C ARG A 185 2.46 -1.70 11.66
N ARG A 186 2.35 -1.69 12.99
CA ARG A 186 1.15 -2.15 13.69
C ARG A 186 0.88 -1.25 14.90
N ASP A 187 -0.36 -0.78 15.04
CA ASP A 187 -0.84 -0.03 16.22
C ASP A 187 0.00 1.21 16.60
N GLY A 188 0.61 1.87 15.61
CA GLY A 188 1.50 3.02 15.84
C GLY A 188 2.91 2.64 16.31
N GLN A 189 3.28 1.37 16.17
CA GLN A 189 4.65 0.88 16.27
C GLN A 189 5.23 0.67 14.88
N LEU A 190 6.54 0.90 14.77
CA LEU A 190 7.37 0.68 13.60
C LEU A 190 8.43 -0.38 13.96
N THR A 191 8.45 -1.50 13.25
CA THR A 191 9.43 -2.58 13.44
C THR A 191 10.20 -2.82 12.17
N LEU A 192 11.53 -2.81 12.27
CA LEU A 192 12.41 -3.28 11.20
C LEU A 192 12.74 -4.77 11.42
N VAL A 193 12.51 -5.59 10.41
CA VAL A 193 12.80 -7.02 10.41
C VAL A 193 13.86 -7.31 9.34
N PRO A 194 15.16 -7.29 9.69
CA PRO A 194 16.23 -7.62 8.76
C PRO A 194 16.21 -9.10 8.38
N SER A 195 16.54 -9.40 7.13
CA SER A 195 16.78 -10.74 6.59
C SER A 195 18.00 -10.71 5.65
N GLY A 196 18.52 -11.88 5.28
CA GLY A 196 19.83 -11.97 4.64
C GLY A 196 20.96 -11.57 5.60
N GLY A 197 22.09 -11.07 5.09
CA GLY A 197 23.25 -10.64 5.90
C GLY A 197 23.78 -11.68 6.90
N THR A 198 24.59 -11.23 7.88
CA THR A 198 25.08 -12.07 8.98
C THR A 198 24.62 -11.56 10.35
N ALA A 199 23.72 -12.29 11.01
CA ALA A 199 23.28 -11.95 12.36
C ALA A 199 24.42 -12.04 13.41
N PRO A 200 24.37 -11.28 14.52
CA PRO A 200 23.33 -10.33 14.92
C PRO A 200 23.34 -8.99 14.17
N PHE A 201 22.21 -8.30 14.19
CA PHE A 201 22.05 -6.95 13.60
C PHE A 201 22.00 -5.87 14.68
N THR A 202 22.59 -4.72 14.39
CA THR A 202 22.50 -3.49 15.17
C THR A 202 21.79 -2.40 14.36
N PHE A 203 21.07 -1.52 15.05
CA PHE A 203 20.27 -0.46 14.45
C PHE A 203 20.79 0.89 14.93
N LEU A 204 20.86 1.87 14.04
CA LEU A 204 21.15 3.26 14.37
C LEU A 204 20.21 4.16 13.57
N TRP A 205 19.26 4.77 14.25
CA TRP A 205 18.34 5.73 13.68
C TRP A 205 18.97 7.13 13.62
N ASP A 206 18.48 7.97 12.70
CA ASP A 206 18.82 9.39 12.57
C ASP A 206 18.64 10.20 13.86
N ASP A 207 17.67 9.83 14.69
CA ASP A 207 17.43 10.41 16.01
C ASP A 207 18.21 9.75 17.16
N GLY A 208 19.13 8.83 16.84
CA GLY A 208 20.02 8.16 17.79
C GLY A 208 19.43 6.95 18.50
N SER A 209 18.19 6.55 18.20
CA SER A 209 17.62 5.29 18.70
C SER A 209 18.41 4.08 18.18
N THR A 210 18.44 2.99 18.97
CA THR A 210 19.05 1.70 18.57
C THR A 210 18.07 0.52 18.61
N LEU A 211 16.77 0.80 18.79
CA LEU A 211 15.73 -0.22 18.86
C LEU A 211 15.26 -0.62 17.47
N ALA A 212 15.07 -1.93 17.25
CA ALA A 212 14.44 -2.47 16.04
C ALA A 212 12.94 -2.15 15.96
N THR A 213 12.25 -2.23 17.11
CA THR A 213 10.84 -1.84 17.27
C THR A 213 10.75 -0.52 18.01
N ARG A 214 10.06 0.45 17.42
CA ARG A 214 9.90 1.80 17.95
C ARG A 214 8.42 2.14 18.08
N SER A 215 8.06 2.85 19.15
CA SER A 215 6.70 3.31 19.42
C SER A 215 6.71 4.79 19.80
N GLY A 216 5.54 5.44 19.73
CA GLY A 216 5.39 6.84 20.16
C GLY A 216 6.04 7.87 19.22
N LEU A 217 6.40 7.47 17.99
CA LEU A 217 6.99 8.35 16.98
C LEU A 217 6.00 9.45 16.56
N ALA A 218 6.54 10.62 16.22
CA ALA A 218 5.79 11.69 15.57
C ALA A 218 5.66 11.39 14.07
N SER A 219 4.71 12.00 13.36
CA SER A 219 4.70 11.89 11.90
C SER A 219 5.97 12.53 11.33
N GLY A 220 6.68 11.80 10.47
CA GLY A 220 7.93 12.24 9.86
C GLY A 220 8.64 11.11 9.11
N THR A 221 9.70 11.48 8.41
CA THR A 221 10.61 10.53 7.76
C THR A 221 11.72 10.19 8.75
N TYR A 222 11.98 8.89 8.93
CA TYR A 222 13.04 8.36 9.79
C TYR A 222 13.99 7.53 8.95
N SER A 223 15.30 7.79 9.03
CA SER A 223 16.30 6.89 8.43
C SER A 223 16.98 6.02 9.50
N CYS A 224 17.24 4.77 9.14
CA CYS A 224 17.95 3.82 9.97
C CYS A 224 19.09 3.19 9.19
N VAL A 225 20.29 3.20 9.77
CA VAL A 225 21.41 2.38 9.33
C VAL A 225 21.39 1.08 10.12
N ILE A 226 21.20 -0.03 9.43
CA ILE A 226 21.30 -1.38 9.98
C ILE A 226 22.69 -1.90 9.68
N THR A 227 23.36 -2.45 10.69
CA THR A 227 24.69 -3.05 10.55
C THR A 227 24.64 -4.52 10.98
N ASP A 228 25.21 -5.40 10.18
CA ASP A 228 25.31 -6.82 10.52
C ASP A 228 26.61 -7.14 11.30
N ALA A 229 26.80 -8.40 11.69
CA ALA A 229 27.95 -8.83 12.48
C ALA A 229 29.30 -8.72 11.76
N LEU A 230 29.28 -8.60 10.43
CA LEU A 230 30.48 -8.45 9.60
C LEU A 230 30.76 -6.98 9.25
N GLY A 231 29.98 -6.04 9.79
CA GLY A 231 30.15 -4.61 9.57
C GLY A 231 29.50 -4.09 8.30
N CYS A 232 28.68 -4.90 7.62
CA CYS A 232 27.97 -4.49 6.43
C CYS A 232 26.76 -3.63 6.79
N THR A 233 26.58 -2.52 6.08
CA THR A 233 25.55 -1.53 6.40
C THR A 233 24.45 -1.47 5.34
N ARG A 234 23.22 -1.26 5.79
CA ARG A 234 22.05 -0.96 4.96
C ARG A 234 21.32 0.25 5.49
N GLU A 235 21.17 1.29 4.68
CA GLU A 235 20.29 2.41 5.02
C GLU A 235 18.85 2.12 4.57
N VAL A 236 17.90 2.41 5.45
CA VAL A 236 16.47 2.27 5.22
C VAL A 236 15.79 3.57 5.63
N THR A 237 15.05 4.17 4.70
CA THR A 237 14.24 5.37 4.95
C THR A 237 12.78 5.00 5.05
N VAL A 238 12.12 5.47 6.11
CA VAL A 238 10.76 5.10 6.48
C VAL A 238 9.94 6.36 6.76
N ASP A 239 8.91 6.60 5.96
CA ASP A 239 7.93 7.67 6.21
C ASP A 239 6.88 7.20 7.23
N PHE A 240 7.03 7.52 8.51
CA PHE A 240 6.04 7.20 9.53
C PHE A 240 4.98 8.31 9.62
N SER A 241 3.70 7.97 9.43
CA SER A 241 2.60 8.87 9.79
C SER A 241 1.93 8.36 11.06
N ARG A 242 1.91 9.19 12.10
CA ARG A 242 1.15 8.91 13.34
C ARG A 242 -0.34 8.73 13.05
N LEU A 243 -0.82 9.34 11.97
CA LEU A 243 -2.16 9.17 11.44
C LEU A 243 -2.04 8.23 10.24
N GLY A 244 -2.16 6.92 10.44
CA GLY A 244 -2.46 5.97 9.37
C GLY A 244 -3.88 6.19 8.83
N TYR A 245 -4.36 7.42 8.81
CA TYR A 245 -5.74 7.81 8.63
C TYR A 245 -5.84 8.88 7.55
N TYR A 246 -6.76 8.68 6.63
CA TYR A 246 -6.95 9.53 5.46
C TYR A 246 -8.42 9.91 5.31
N PHE A 247 -8.64 10.97 4.57
CA PHE A 247 -9.95 11.29 4.07
C PHE A 247 -10.02 10.98 2.57
N SER A 248 -11.08 10.30 2.13
CA SER A 248 -11.16 9.71 0.79
C SER A 248 -11.23 10.68 -0.38
N ARG A 249 -11.53 11.96 -0.14
CA ARG A 249 -11.49 13.01 -1.17
C ARG A 249 -10.13 13.69 -1.27
N ASN A 250 -9.20 13.37 -0.37
CA ASN A 250 -7.84 13.86 -0.45
C ASN A 250 -6.96 12.88 -1.20
N PRO A 251 -5.86 13.35 -1.81
CA PRO A 251 -4.83 12.46 -2.32
C PRO A 251 -4.33 11.53 -1.20
N ILE A 252 -4.29 10.23 -1.48
CA ILE A 252 -3.72 9.22 -0.58
C ILE A 252 -2.48 8.66 -1.29
N PRO A 253 -1.32 9.33 -1.18
CA PRO A 253 -0.11 8.90 -1.84
C PRO A 253 0.53 7.73 -1.09
N LEU A 254 0.80 6.63 -1.80
CA LEU A 254 1.80 5.64 -1.40
C LEU A 254 3.06 5.90 -2.21
N ARG A 255 4.10 6.42 -1.55
CA ARG A 255 5.41 6.68 -2.17
C ARG A 255 6.29 5.46 -1.97
N LEU A 256 6.85 4.95 -3.07
CA LEU A 256 7.80 3.85 -3.05
C LEU A 256 9.14 4.34 -3.62
N ASP A 257 10.24 3.85 -3.06
CA ASP A 257 11.60 4.15 -3.49
C ASP A 257 12.38 2.82 -3.57
N ALA A 258 13.06 2.60 -4.68
CA ALA A 258 13.92 1.44 -4.92
C ALA A 258 15.20 1.46 -4.07
N GLY A 259 15.51 2.62 -3.45
CA GLY A 259 16.68 2.83 -2.62
C GLY A 259 17.91 3.24 -3.42
N ASP A 260 19.01 3.46 -2.70
CA ASP A 260 20.24 4.01 -3.28
C ASP A 260 20.99 3.04 -4.18
N ASP A 261 20.80 1.72 -4.03
CA ASP A 261 21.43 0.73 -4.91
C ASP A 261 20.96 0.90 -6.36
N TYR A 262 19.66 1.11 -6.56
CA TYR A 262 19.11 1.37 -7.89
C TYR A 262 19.65 2.68 -8.47
N ARG A 263 19.86 3.69 -7.63
CA ARG A 263 20.47 4.95 -8.06
C ARG A 263 21.96 4.82 -8.39
N ALA A 264 22.67 3.94 -7.69
CA ALA A 264 24.08 3.64 -7.93
C ALA A 264 24.26 2.82 -9.21
N ASP A 265 23.41 1.83 -9.43
CA ASP A 265 23.39 0.99 -10.64
C ASP A 265 21.95 0.55 -11.01
N PRO A 266 21.28 1.26 -11.94
CA PRO A 266 19.94 0.91 -12.39
C PRO A 266 19.85 -0.45 -13.10
N THR A 267 20.98 -1.04 -13.53
CA THR A 267 20.99 -2.35 -14.19
C THR A 267 20.67 -3.50 -13.22
N THR A 268 20.74 -3.25 -11.91
CA THR A 268 20.36 -4.20 -10.86
C THR A 268 18.86 -4.56 -10.89
N LEU A 269 17.99 -3.65 -11.34
CA LEU A 269 16.56 -3.85 -11.49
C LEU A 269 16.11 -3.31 -12.87
N PRO A 270 16.36 -4.06 -13.96
CA PRO A 270 16.02 -3.60 -15.30
C PRO A 270 14.49 -3.54 -15.47
N SER A 271 14.01 -2.48 -16.12
CA SER A 271 12.57 -2.22 -16.33
C SER A 271 11.76 -2.17 -15.03
N LEU A 272 12.31 -1.56 -13.99
CA LEU A 272 11.68 -1.49 -12.67
C LEU A 272 10.29 -0.85 -12.73
N THR A 273 9.29 -1.63 -12.33
CA THR A 273 7.94 -1.17 -11.98
C THR A 273 7.64 -1.54 -10.53
N PHE A 274 6.61 -0.93 -9.96
CA PHE A 274 6.06 -1.35 -8.69
C PHE A 274 4.63 -1.80 -8.90
N THR A 275 4.21 -2.77 -8.10
CA THR A 275 2.81 -3.15 -7.98
C THR A 275 2.26 -2.70 -6.63
N CYS A 276 1.00 -2.29 -6.60
CA CYS A 276 0.28 -1.93 -5.39
C CYS A 276 -1.12 -2.55 -5.43
N GLN A 277 -1.42 -3.39 -4.45
CA GLN A 277 -2.74 -3.96 -4.24
C GLN A 277 -3.37 -3.36 -2.98
N VAL A 278 -4.60 -2.90 -3.11
CA VAL A 278 -5.40 -2.40 -1.99
C VAL A 278 -6.24 -3.56 -1.48
N LEU A 279 -6.23 -3.81 -0.17
CA LEU A 279 -7.13 -4.75 0.47
C LEU A 279 -8.04 -3.99 1.44
N VAL A 280 -9.34 -4.12 1.34
CA VAL A 280 -10.31 -3.40 2.19
C VAL A 280 -11.04 -4.39 3.07
N GLU A 281 -11.31 -3.99 4.32
CA GLU A 281 -12.26 -4.69 5.18
C GLU A 281 -13.69 -4.32 4.77
N GLU A 282 -14.32 -5.17 3.95
CA GLU A 282 -15.67 -4.92 3.46
C GLU A 282 -16.71 -4.93 4.58
N GLN A 283 -16.70 -6.00 5.38
CA GLN A 283 -17.54 -6.11 6.56
C GLN A 283 -16.80 -5.52 7.75
N TYR A 284 -17.32 -4.40 8.26
CA TYR A 284 -16.64 -3.67 9.32
C TYR A 284 -16.45 -4.54 10.58
N LEU A 285 -15.21 -4.66 11.06
CA LEU A 285 -14.79 -5.53 12.17
C LEU A 285 -14.84 -7.04 11.90
N SER A 286 -14.86 -7.48 10.63
CA SER A 286 -14.68 -8.90 10.32
C SER A 286 -13.24 -9.37 10.48
N GLU A 287 -12.26 -8.46 10.44
CA GLU A 287 -10.83 -8.76 10.27
C GLU A 287 -10.49 -9.48 8.95
N GLU A 288 -11.48 -9.60 8.05
CA GLU A 288 -11.34 -10.19 6.73
C GLU A 288 -11.13 -9.09 5.68
N PHE A 289 -9.97 -9.10 5.04
CA PHE A 289 -9.59 -8.10 4.04
C PHE A 289 -9.63 -8.71 2.64
N THR A 290 -10.37 -8.09 1.74
CA THR A 290 -10.50 -8.52 0.34
C THR A 290 -9.73 -7.60 -0.57
N ALA A 291 -9.06 -8.16 -1.57
CA ALA A 291 -8.37 -7.36 -2.58
C ALA A 291 -9.38 -6.61 -3.45
N VAL A 292 -9.10 -5.33 -3.68
CA VAL A 292 -9.99 -4.40 -4.38
C VAL A 292 -9.40 -4.05 -5.74
N GLY A 293 -10.19 -4.28 -6.79
CA GLY A 293 -9.74 -4.04 -8.16
C GLY A 293 -8.55 -4.91 -8.58
N THR A 294 -7.93 -4.55 -9.70
CA THR A 294 -6.65 -5.16 -10.11
C THR A 294 -5.50 -4.47 -9.40
N ALA A 295 -4.40 -5.19 -9.17
CA ALA A 295 -3.17 -4.57 -8.68
C ALA A 295 -2.76 -3.43 -9.63
N LEU A 296 -2.53 -2.25 -9.07
CA LEU A 296 -2.02 -1.10 -9.80
C LEU A 296 -0.55 -1.37 -10.12
N GLU A 297 -0.11 -1.09 -11.33
CA GLU A 297 1.30 -1.13 -11.71
C GLU A 297 1.74 0.25 -12.19
N GLN A 298 2.87 0.74 -11.68
CA GLN A 298 3.46 2.00 -12.12
C GLN A 298 4.97 1.86 -12.31
N PRO A 299 5.53 2.41 -13.39
CA PRO A 299 6.97 2.44 -13.59
C PRO A 299 7.64 3.32 -12.53
N ALA A 300 8.87 2.95 -12.17
CA ALA A 300 9.75 3.81 -11.40
C ALA A 300 10.35 4.92 -12.28
N ASP A 301 10.60 6.09 -11.71
CA ASP A 301 11.36 7.15 -12.37
C ASP A 301 12.86 6.83 -12.45
N GLN A 302 13.64 7.74 -13.02
CA GLN A 302 15.09 7.58 -13.15
C GLN A 302 15.82 7.45 -11.80
N GLN A 303 15.19 7.90 -10.70
CA GLN A 303 15.71 7.82 -9.35
C GLN A 303 15.17 6.60 -8.58
N GLY A 304 14.38 5.74 -9.23
CA GLY A 304 13.81 4.52 -8.65
C GLY A 304 12.55 4.77 -7.85
N ARG A 305 11.90 5.93 -8.00
CA ARG A 305 10.76 6.34 -7.19
C ARG A 305 9.45 6.24 -7.97
N THR A 306 8.36 5.98 -7.26
CA THR A 306 7.02 6.06 -7.81
C THR A 306 6.01 6.46 -6.75
N SER A 307 4.81 6.87 -7.17
CA SER A 307 3.74 7.26 -6.25
C SER A 307 2.38 6.77 -6.75
N PHE A 308 1.77 5.87 -5.99
CA PHE A 308 0.38 5.48 -6.21
C PHE A 308 -0.58 6.49 -5.59
N GLN A 309 -1.76 6.61 -6.19
CA GLN A 309 -2.91 7.33 -5.65
C GLN A 309 -4.04 6.32 -5.49
N VAL A 310 -4.41 6.00 -4.25
CA VAL A 310 -5.32 4.88 -3.97
C VAL A 310 -6.74 5.32 -3.60
N GLN A 311 -7.00 6.63 -3.52
CA GLN A 311 -8.28 7.17 -3.07
C GLN A 311 -9.48 6.74 -3.94
N GLU A 312 -9.29 6.59 -5.24
CA GLU A 312 -10.36 6.20 -6.17
C GLU A 312 -10.80 4.74 -5.97
N LEU A 313 -9.87 3.87 -5.57
CA LEU A 313 -10.17 2.46 -5.26
C LEU A 313 -10.95 2.33 -3.94
N LEU A 314 -10.75 3.26 -3.00
CA LEU A 314 -11.40 3.27 -1.69
C LEU A 314 -12.79 3.93 -1.73
N ALA A 315 -13.01 4.88 -2.63
CA ALA A 315 -14.23 5.69 -2.69
C ALA A 315 -15.56 4.88 -2.77
N PRO A 316 -15.67 3.78 -3.52
CA PRO A 316 -16.90 2.99 -3.61
C PRO A 316 -17.32 2.32 -2.29
N TYR A 317 -16.37 2.12 -1.36
CA TYR A 317 -16.59 1.41 -0.10
C TYR A 317 -17.06 2.33 1.03
N LEU A 318 -17.16 3.63 0.76
CA LEU A 318 -17.48 4.67 1.74
C LEU A 318 -18.81 5.32 1.38
N THR A 319 -19.73 5.39 2.34
CA THR A 319 -21.04 6.01 2.13
C THR A 319 -21.47 6.85 3.33
N TYR A 320 -22.16 7.95 3.06
CA TYR A 320 -22.69 8.81 4.11
C TYR A 320 -23.59 8.01 5.07
N HIS A 321 -23.27 8.08 6.36
CA HIS A 321 -24.11 7.53 7.43
C HIS A 321 -25.36 8.41 7.60
N VAL A 322 -26.54 7.83 7.41
CA VAL A 322 -27.83 8.53 7.55
C VAL A 322 -28.51 8.10 8.85
N PRO A 323 -28.45 8.92 9.93
CA PRO A 323 -29.04 8.59 11.22
C PRO A 323 -30.56 8.70 11.15
N ALA A 324 -31.25 7.83 11.89
CA ALA A 324 -32.71 7.91 11.98
C ALA A 324 -33.14 9.15 12.79
N PRO A 325 -34.16 9.92 12.34
CA PRO A 325 -34.65 11.10 13.06
C PRO A 325 -35.08 10.80 14.50
N ALA A 326 -35.69 9.63 14.70
CA ALA A 326 -36.13 9.09 15.98
C ALA A 326 -35.41 7.76 16.30
N GLY A 327 -34.10 7.73 16.10
CA GLY A 327 -33.23 6.58 16.36
C GLY A 327 -32.63 6.55 17.78
N PRO A 328 -31.65 5.65 18.03
CA PRO A 328 -30.86 5.69 19.25
C PRO A 328 -30.11 7.03 19.39
N VAL A 329 -29.84 7.43 20.63
CA VAL A 329 -29.15 8.70 20.90
C VAL A 329 -27.66 8.64 20.52
N GLY A 330 -27.05 7.46 20.53
CA GLY A 330 -25.67 7.25 20.09
C GLY A 330 -25.54 5.97 19.28
N GLU A 331 -24.80 6.02 18.18
CA GLU A 331 -24.49 4.87 17.34
C GLU A 331 -23.13 5.00 16.64
N ARG A 332 -22.56 3.89 16.19
CA ARG A 332 -21.32 3.84 15.42
C ARG A 332 -21.61 4.09 13.95
N ALA A 333 -20.96 5.08 13.34
CA ALA A 333 -21.18 5.47 11.95
C ALA A 333 -20.31 4.65 10.97
N THR A 334 -20.46 3.32 11.00
CA THR A 334 -19.56 2.35 10.32
C THR A 334 -19.47 2.52 8.81
N SER A 335 -20.48 3.09 8.16
CA SER A 335 -20.49 3.28 6.70
C SER A 335 -19.56 4.40 6.23
N LEU A 336 -19.22 5.34 7.11
CA LEU A 336 -18.35 6.47 6.78
C LEU A 336 -16.88 6.08 6.70
N PHE A 337 -16.50 4.98 7.34
CA PHE A 337 -15.12 4.66 7.68
C PHE A 337 -14.77 3.22 7.27
N LYS A 338 -13.54 3.00 6.80
CA LYS A 338 -13.01 1.69 6.46
C LYS A 338 -11.57 1.52 6.93
N ARG A 339 -11.21 0.27 7.23
CA ARG A 339 -9.82 -0.19 7.37
C ARG A 339 -9.36 -0.77 6.04
N PHE A 340 -8.11 -0.53 5.68
CA PHE A 340 -7.52 -1.09 4.47
C PHE A 340 -6.02 -1.35 4.65
N PHE A 341 -5.50 -2.29 3.88
CA PHE A 341 -4.07 -2.54 3.73
C PHE A 341 -3.60 -2.15 2.34
N LEU A 342 -2.36 -1.65 2.27
CA LEU A 342 -1.63 -1.55 1.02
C LEU A 342 -0.55 -2.62 1.00
N ARG A 343 -0.56 -3.44 -0.04
CA ARG A 343 0.47 -4.43 -0.31
C ARG A 343 1.21 -4.05 -1.58
N HIS A 344 2.52 -3.87 -1.49
CA HIS A 344 3.33 -3.50 -2.64
C HIS A 344 4.58 -4.37 -2.80
N ALA A 345 5.08 -4.43 -4.03
CA ALA A 345 6.30 -5.12 -4.39
C ALA A 345 6.97 -4.48 -5.62
N PRO A 346 8.31 -4.40 -5.68
CA PRO A 346 9.01 -4.09 -6.92
C PRO A 346 8.88 -5.26 -7.90
N VAL A 347 8.83 -4.96 -9.19
CA VAL A 347 8.82 -5.93 -10.29
C VAL A 347 9.90 -5.52 -11.28
N SER A 348 10.74 -6.45 -11.70
CA SER A 348 11.85 -6.17 -12.62
C SER A 348 12.21 -7.39 -13.46
N GLY A 349 12.96 -7.19 -14.54
CA GLY A 349 13.45 -8.27 -15.40
C GLY A 349 12.63 -8.51 -16.66
N ASN A 350 13.13 -9.44 -17.49
CA ASN A 350 12.44 -9.93 -18.68
C ASN A 350 12.58 -11.46 -18.76
N PRO A 351 11.56 -12.25 -18.39
CA PRO A 351 10.20 -11.81 -18.02
C PRO A 351 10.14 -11.10 -16.65
N PRO A 352 9.16 -10.21 -16.44
CA PRO A 352 9.01 -9.47 -15.19
C PRO A 352 8.77 -10.43 -14.03
N THR A 353 9.62 -10.35 -13.01
CA THR A 353 9.54 -11.17 -11.79
C THR A 353 9.28 -10.25 -10.61
N ALA A 354 8.26 -10.57 -9.81
CA ALA A 354 7.95 -9.82 -8.61
C ALA A 354 8.99 -10.13 -7.51
N GLY A 355 9.52 -9.07 -6.91
CA GLY A 355 10.33 -9.17 -5.70
C GLY A 355 9.49 -9.48 -4.46
N THR A 356 10.17 -9.64 -3.33
CA THR A 356 9.51 -9.85 -2.03
C THR A 356 8.58 -8.67 -1.71
N SER A 357 7.38 -8.95 -1.19
CA SER A 357 6.47 -7.90 -0.74
C SER A 357 7.13 -7.09 0.36
N THR A 358 7.21 -5.79 0.17
CA THR A 358 8.02 -4.87 0.99
C THR A 358 7.23 -4.21 2.12
N GLY A 359 5.92 -4.45 2.22
CA GLY A 359 5.10 -3.94 3.31
C GLY A 359 3.63 -4.34 3.22
N ALA A 360 3.01 -4.49 4.39
CA ALA A 360 1.56 -4.51 4.59
C ALA A 360 1.25 -3.48 5.69
N GLU A 361 0.72 -2.32 5.31
CA GLU A 361 0.44 -1.22 6.24
C GLU A 361 -1.06 -1.09 6.46
N GLN A 362 -1.51 -1.16 7.73
CA GLN A 362 -2.91 -0.90 8.06
C GLN A 362 -3.16 0.60 8.04
N HIS A 363 -4.12 0.99 7.24
CA HIS A 363 -4.59 2.34 7.13
C HIS A 363 -6.10 2.43 7.37
N TYR A 364 -6.55 3.65 7.57
CA TYR A 364 -7.90 4.02 7.87
C TYR A 364 -8.32 5.09 6.89
N VAL A 365 -9.55 5.01 6.39
CA VAL A 365 -10.10 6.03 5.50
C VAL A 365 -11.50 6.43 5.95
N LEU A 366 -11.73 7.73 6.07
CA LEU A 366 -13.04 8.33 6.29
C LEU A 366 -13.53 9.02 5.02
N LEU A 367 -14.83 8.95 4.75
CA LEU A 367 -15.45 9.77 3.71
C LEU A 367 -15.29 11.26 4.02
N GLY A 368 -14.62 12.05 3.17
CA GLY A 368 -14.49 13.52 3.36
C GLY A 368 -13.17 14.05 2.81
N GLY A 369 -12.69 15.21 3.26
CA GLY A 369 -11.31 15.68 3.08
C GLY A 369 -11.12 17.04 2.39
N LEU A 370 -12.09 17.50 1.61
CA LEU A 370 -11.95 18.74 0.83
C LEU A 370 -13.05 19.73 1.18
N SER A 371 -12.72 20.75 1.99
CA SER A 371 -13.47 22.01 1.96
C SER A 371 -13.10 22.80 0.70
N PHE A 372 -13.99 23.68 0.24
CA PHE A 372 -13.75 24.50 -0.97
C PHE A 372 -12.42 25.28 -0.90
N THR A 373 -12.12 25.88 0.26
CA THR A 373 -10.92 26.70 0.47
C THR A 373 -9.64 25.85 0.43
N GLU A 374 -9.64 24.68 1.07
CA GLU A 374 -8.51 23.75 1.09
C GLU A 374 -8.23 23.14 -0.28
N ALA A 375 -9.29 22.79 -1.02
CA ALA A 375 -9.17 22.31 -2.40
C ALA A 375 -8.51 23.36 -3.30
N GLN A 376 -8.85 24.64 -3.15
CA GLN A 376 -8.26 25.72 -3.93
C GLN A 376 -6.79 25.98 -3.56
N ALA A 377 -6.45 25.89 -2.28
CA ALA A 377 -5.10 26.12 -1.77
C ALA A 377 -4.15 24.91 -1.93
N ARG A 378 -4.69 23.72 -2.25
CA ARG A 378 -3.97 22.43 -2.19
C ARG A 378 -3.30 22.20 -0.82
N THR A 379 -3.89 22.76 0.22
CA THR A 379 -3.51 22.55 1.61
C THR A 379 -4.50 21.56 2.19
N TRP A 380 -4.03 20.39 2.60
CA TRP A 380 -4.88 19.36 3.18
C TRP A 380 -4.66 19.34 4.69
N PHE A 381 -5.72 19.50 5.47
CA PHE A 381 -5.70 19.43 6.94
C PHE A 381 -4.98 20.52 7.72
N ASP A 382 -4.32 21.48 7.08
CA ASP A 382 -3.71 22.62 7.80
C ASP A 382 -4.74 23.40 8.66
N SER A 383 -6.02 23.36 8.29
CA SER A 383 -7.10 24.06 9.00
C SER A 383 -7.89 23.18 9.99
N TYR A 384 -7.90 21.85 9.80
CA TYR A 384 -8.62 20.92 10.68
C TYR A 384 -7.67 20.46 11.79
N GLN A 385 -7.60 21.26 12.86
CA GLN A 385 -6.78 20.96 14.03
C GLN A 385 -7.45 19.88 14.89
N PRO A 386 -6.95 18.64 14.95
CA PRO A 386 -7.54 17.58 15.76
C PRO A 386 -7.53 17.89 17.27
N GLN A 387 -6.65 18.81 17.72
CA GLN A 387 -6.62 19.28 19.10
C GLN A 387 -7.74 20.25 19.46
N VAL A 388 -8.49 20.78 18.47
CA VAL A 388 -9.49 21.83 18.69
C VAL A 388 -10.91 21.39 18.33
N LYS A 389 -11.11 20.43 17.40
CA LYS A 389 -12.45 20.12 16.86
C LYS A 389 -12.71 18.63 16.60
N PRO A 390 -13.04 17.85 17.63
CA PRO A 390 -13.33 16.41 17.49
C PRO A 390 -14.72 16.12 16.91
N PHE A 391 -15.59 17.13 16.78
CA PHE A 391 -16.81 17.00 15.99
C PHE A 391 -16.55 17.35 14.52
N LEU A 392 -16.94 16.44 13.63
CA LEU A 392 -16.85 16.55 12.18
C LEU A 392 -17.96 17.47 11.65
N SER A 393 -17.93 18.75 12.02
CA SER A 393 -18.95 19.74 11.63
C SER A 393 -18.35 21.14 11.44
N TRP A 394 -18.82 21.81 10.38
CA TRP A 394 -18.54 23.22 10.11
C TRP A 394 -19.54 24.18 10.76
N ASP A 395 -20.59 23.67 11.41
CA ASP A 395 -21.58 24.52 12.08
C ASP A 395 -20.92 25.35 13.19
N ALA A 396 -21.51 26.51 13.45
CA ALA A 396 -21.19 27.30 14.62
C ALA A 396 -21.37 26.48 15.91
N ASN A 397 -20.59 26.81 16.94
CA ASN A 397 -20.72 26.15 18.24
C ASN A 397 -22.07 26.45 18.87
N ASP A 398 -22.48 27.73 18.85
CA ASP A 398 -23.79 28.19 19.28
C ASP A 398 -24.80 28.07 18.13
N LYS A 399 -25.85 27.26 18.31
CA LYS A 399 -26.88 27.02 17.28
C LYS A 399 -28.29 27.15 17.85
N TRP A 400 -29.15 27.91 17.17
CA TRP A 400 -30.58 27.99 17.49
C TRP A 400 -31.34 26.88 16.76
N VAL A 401 -32.20 26.16 17.46
CA VAL A 401 -32.91 25.00 16.91
C VAL A 401 -34.36 24.95 17.38
N LEU A 402 -35.25 24.43 16.53
CA LEU A 402 -36.66 24.20 16.86
C LEU A 402 -36.83 22.95 17.74
N ALA A 403 -37.94 22.87 18.47
CA ALA A 403 -38.21 21.74 19.36
C ALA A 403 -38.29 20.38 18.62
N ASP A 404 -38.81 20.39 17.40
CA ASP A 404 -38.97 19.22 16.53
C ASP A 404 -37.79 19.01 15.55
N GLN A 405 -36.75 19.84 15.63
CA GLN A 405 -35.59 19.75 14.76
C GLN A 405 -34.66 18.62 15.22
N PRO A 406 -34.44 17.59 14.38
CA PRO A 406 -33.39 16.61 14.66
C PRO A 406 -32.02 17.28 14.48
N GLU A 407 -31.07 16.92 15.33
CA GLU A 407 -29.68 17.39 15.26
C GLU A 407 -28.73 16.22 15.50
N PHE A 408 -27.58 16.22 14.82
CA PHE A 408 -26.61 15.15 14.91
C PHE A 408 -25.18 15.71 15.03
N LEU A 409 -24.39 15.12 15.92
CA LEU A 409 -22.97 15.39 16.08
C LEU A 409 -22.18 14.13 15.77
N TYR A 410 -21.22 14.26 14.86
CA TYR A 410 -20.32 13.17 14.49
C TYR A 410 -18.98 13.37 15.19
N PHE A 411 -18.64 12.50 16.12
CA PHE A 411 -17.41 12.52 16.90
C PHE A 411 -16.41 11.50 16.37
N GLN A 412 -15.18 11.92 16.11
CA GLN A 412 -14.09 11.01 15.75
C GLN A 412 -13.24 10.66 16.98
N ALA A 413 -13.16 9.38 17.32
CA ALA A 413 -12.29 8.91 18.39
C ALA A 413 -10.83 8.88 17.90
N LEU A 414 -9.92 9.62 18.54
CA LEU A 414 -8.50 9.65 18.12
C LEU A 414 -7.65 8.54 18.76
N SER A 415 -8.21 7.86 19.76
CA SER A 415 -7.60 6.74 20.49
C SER A 415 -8.67 5.72 20.85
N ALA A 416 -8.27 4.46 21.04
CA ALA A 416 -9.16 3.46 21.61
C ALA A 416 -9.42 3.78 23.09
N THR A 417 -10.64 3.57 23.54
CA THR A 417 -11.09 3.78 24.93
C THR A 417 -12.16 2.75 25.25
N ASP A 418 -12.31 2.38 26.52
CA ASP A 418 -13.35 1.40 26.91
C ASP A 418 -14.75 1.94 26.62
N GLU A 419 -14.93 3.25 26.77
CA GLU A 419 -16.24 3.90 26.71
C GLU A 419 -16.15 5.40 26.40
N ILE A 420 -17.12 5.88 25.63
CA ILE A 420 -17.45 7.30 25.49
C ILE A 420 -18.89 7.58 25.89
N ARG A 421 -19.13 8.77 26.44
CA ARG A 421 -20.44 9.24 26.90
C ARG A 421 -20.82 10.55 26.22
N CYS A 422 -22.05 10.64 25.75
CA CYS A 422 -22.65 11.91 25.33
C CYS A 422 -23.24 12.60 26.57
N ALA A 423 -22.47 13.50 27.16
CA ALA A 423 -22.88 14.31 28.30
C ALA A 423 -23.70 15.51 27.84
N VAL A 424 -24.89 15.70 28.43
CA VAL A 424 -25.79 16.81 28.14
C VAL A 424 -26.04 17.61 29.41
N ARG A 425 -25.98 18.94 29.30
CA ARG A 425 -26.34 19.87 30.37
C ARG A 425 -27.43 20.82 29.91
N ALA A 426 -28.65 20.63 30.40
CA ALA A 426 -29.77 21.55 30.20
C ALA A 426 -29.62 22.78 31.09
N ARG A 427 -29.91 23.97 30.55
CA ARG A 427 -29.89 25.25 31.26
C ARG A 427 -31.28 25.87 31.28
N PHE A 428 -31.65 26.43 32.43
CA PHE A 428 -32.98 26.98 32.68
C PHE A 428 -32.94 28.49 32.92
N ALA A 429 -34.07 29.16 32.69
CA ALA A 429 -34.21 30.61 32.79
C ALA A 429 -34.03 31.14 34.22
N ASP A 430 -34.21 30.29 35.23
CA ASP A 430 -33.97 30.61 36.64
C ASP A 430 -32.47 30.54 37.04
N GLY A 431 -31.59 30.22 36.07
CA GLY A 431 -30.15 30.09 36.27
C GLY A 431 -29.71 28.70 36.72
N THR A 432 -30.64 27.77 36.96
CA THR A 432 -30.30 26.38 37.32
C THR A 432 -29.90 25.55 36.09
N SER A 433 -29.30 24.39 36.33
CA SER A 433 -28.94 23.44 35.27
C SER A 433 -29.11 22.00 35.73
N ALA A 434 -29.34 21.09 34.76
CA ALA A 434 -29.41 19.65 35.00
C ALA A 434 -28.48 18.95 34.01
N ALA A 435 -27.59 18.09 34.52
CA ALA A 435 -26.66 17.31 33.71
C ALA A 435 -27.04 15.82 33.73
N PHE A 436 -26.90 15.16 32.59
CA PHE A 436 -27.14 13.72 32.45
C PHE A 436 -26.35 13.15 31.26
N VAL A 437 -26.19 11.83 31.24
CA VAL A 437 -25.64 11.12 30.08
C VAL A 437 -26.79 10.71 29.16
N ALA A 438 -26.75 11.20 27.92
CA ALA A 438 -27.78 10.97 26.92
C ALA A 438 -27.56 9.64 26.17
N ALA A 439 -26.30 9.27 25.94
CA ALA A 439 -25.89 7.99 25.37
C ALA A 439 -24.53 7.56 25.93
N GLN A 440 -24.29 6.25 25.95
CA GLN A 440 -23.03 5.63 26.33
C GLN A 440 -22.72 4.56 25.29
N LEU A 441 -21.49 4.58 24.76
CA LEU A 441 -21.02 3.64 23.75
C LEU A 441 -19.74 2.99 24.26
N SER A 442 -19.71 1.66 24.25
CA SER A 442 -18.56 0.85 24.66
C SER A 442 -17.75 0.38 23.43
N ASP A 443 -16.59 -0.21 23.69
CA ASP A 443 -15.69 -0.78 22.68
C ASP A 443 -15.29 0.26 21.62
N VAL A 444 -14.85 1.42 22.11
CA VAL A 444 -14.54 2.56 21.26
C VAL A 444 -13.16 2.34 20.64
N LEU A 445 -13.12 2.21 19.32
CA LEU A 445 -11.88 1.94 18.60
C LEU A 445 -11.30 3.21 18.00
N ARG A 446 -9.99 3.17 17.78
CA ARG A 446 -9.21 4.29 17.26
C ARG A 446 -9.65 4.66 15.83
N TYR A 447 -9.76 5.96 15.58
CA TYR A 447 -10.19 6.63 14.35
C TYR A 447 -11.64 6.42 13.92
N GLU A 448 -12.42 5.66 14.67
CA GLU A 448 -13.83 5.46 14.40
C GLU A 448 -14.65 6.72 14.58
N VAL A 449 -15.78 6.78 13.88
CA VAL A 449 -16.74 7.87 13.96
C VAL A 449 -18.02 7.40 14.62
N TYR A 450 -18.51 8.19 15.57
CA TYR A 450 -19.74 7.97 16.31
C TYR A 450 -20.71 9.11 16.06
N CYS A 451 -21.97 8.77 15.83
CA CYS A 451 -23.05 9.72 15.64
C CYS A 451 -23.85 9.84 16.94
N PHE A 452 -24.06 11.06 17.41
CA PHE A 452 -24.93 11.36 18.53
C PHE A 452 -26.10 12.22 18.07
N ALA A 453 -27.33 11.77 18.33
CA ALA A 453 -28.53 12.57 18.19
C ALA A 453 -28.66 13.54 19.37
N VAL A 454 -28.83 14.82 19.10
CA VAL A 454 -28.70 15.88 20.13
C VAL A 454 -29.79 16.94 20.10
N GLY A 455 -30.80 16.78 19.25
CA GLY A 455 -31.95 17.68 19.17
C GLY A 455 -32.83 17.60 20.42
N TYR A 456 -33.62 18.65 20.68
CA TYR A 456 -34.47 18.73 21.88
C TYR A 456 -35.38 17.51 22.06
N ALA A 457 -36.11 17.12 20.99
CA ALA A 457 -36.97 15.95 21.01
C ALA A 457 -36.21 14.64 21.25
N GLN A 458 -34.95 14.57 20.84
CA GLN A 458 -34.12 13.37 20.88
C GLN A 458 -33.51 13.13 22.27
N VAL A 459 -33.08 14.20 22.96
CA VAL A 459 -32.35 14.07 24.24
C VAL A 459 -33.04 14.64 25.47
N LEU A 460 -33.96 15.61 25.32
CA LEU A 460 -34.50 16.37 26.45
C LEU A 460 -35.99 16.19 26.66
N ALA A 461 -36.80 16.06 25.60
CA ALA A 461 -38.25 16.10 25.69
C ALA A 461 -38.86 15.03 26.62
N SER A 462 -38.25 13.84 26.71
CA SER A 462 -38.69 12.76 27.60
C SER A 462 -38.12 12.85 29.01
N ARG A 463 -37.11 13.70 29.25
CA ARG A 463 -36.38 13.80 30.51
C ARG A 463 -36.78 15.01 31.36
N LEU A 464 -37.35 16.03 30.73
CA LEU A 464 -37.77 17.26 31.41
C LEU A 464 -39.26 17.18 31.77
N THR A 465 -39.59 17.64 32.98
CA THR A 465 -40.99 17.92 33.34
C THR A 465 -41.53 19.11 32.53
N SER A 466 -42.85 19.25 32.42
CA SER A 466 -43.47 20.38 31.69
C SER A 466 -43.02 21.75 32.23
N ALA A 467 -42.80 21.88 33.54
CA ALA A 467 -42.28 23.11 34.15
C ALA A 467 -40.83 23.39 33.73
N GLN A 468 -39.96 22.37 33.76
CA GLN A 468 -38.57 22.51 33.31
C GLN A 468 -38.49 22.79 31.81
N ALA A 469 -39.31 22.14 30.98
CA ALA A 469 -39.39 22.39 29.55
C ALA A 469 -39.84 23.84 29.24
N ALA A 470 -40.74 24.41 30.05
CA ALA A 470 -41.16 25.81 29.92
C ALA A 470 -40.03 26.79 30.29
N GLN A 471 -39.14 26.41 31.21
CA GLN A 471 -38.00 27.23 31.62
C GLN A 471 -36.72 26.97 30.83
N LEU A 472 -36.65 25.94 29.99
CA LEU A 472 -35.46 25.60 29.21
C LEU A 472 -35.07 26.76 28.29
N THR A 473 -33.82 27.20 28.38
CA THR A 473 -33.23 28.24 27.50
C THR A 473 -32.31 27.63 26.46
N GLY A 474 -31.57 26.59 26.84
CA GLY A 474 -30.66 25.88 25.95
C GLY A 474 -30.03 24.66 26.62
N TRP A 475 -29.19 23.95 25.88
CA TRP A 475 -28.42 22.83 26.40
C TRP A 475 -27.04 22.75 25.77
N GLU A 476 -26.11 22.19 26.53
CA GLU A 476 -24.73 21.94 26.12
C GLU A 476 -24.53 20.45 25.91
N VAL A 477 -23.74 20.08 24.91
CA VAL A 477 -23.41 18.69 24.58
C VAL A 477 -21.90 18.54 24.47
N GLN A 478 -21.38 17.48 25.06
CA GLN A 478 -19.95 17.14 25.03
C GLN A 478 -19.78 15.61 25.06
N VAL A 479 -18.75 15.11 24.40
CA VAL A 479 -18.30 13.72 24.54
C VAL A 479 -17.25 13.67 25.65
N THR A 480 -17.44 12.78 26.61
CA THR A 480 -16.52 12.50 27.70
C THR A 480 -16.11 11.03 27.71
N ASP A 481 -15.01 10.70 28.37
CA ASP A 481 -14.66 9.32 28.66
C ASP A 481 -15.46 8.75 29.85
N SER A 482 -15.07 7.56 30.32
CA SER A 482 -15.66 6.89 31.48
C SER A 482 -15.38 7.61 32.81
N GLY A 483 -14.28 8.36 32.91
CA GLY A 483 -13.89 9.19 34.05
C GLY A 483 -14.62 10.55 34.10
N GLY A 484 -15.22 10.94 32.98
CA GLY A 484 -15.87 12.25 32.82
C GLY A 484 -14.94 13.32 32.24
N ASP A 485 -13.74 12.95 31.81
CA ASP A 485 -12.82 13.87 31.16
C ASP A 485 -13.30 14.19 29.75
N ALA A 486 -13.12 15.45 29.36
CA ALA A 486 -13.57 15.97 28.09
C ALA A 486 -12.75 15.38 26.93
N LEU A 487 -13.43 14.64 26.04
CA LEU A 487 -12.87 14.19 24.76
C LEU A 487 -13.27 15.12 23.61
N SER A 488 -14.32 15.93 23.81
CA SER A 488 -14.77 16.92 22.83
C SER A 488 -14.79 18.36 23.30
N GLU A 489 -14.86 19.27 22.33
CA GLU A 489 -15.39 20.61 22.55
C GLU A 489 -16.84 20.56 23.03
N VAL A 490 -17.30 21.61 23.71
CA VAL A 490 -18.72 21.74 24.11
C VAL A 490 -19.49 22.38 22.97
N ARG A 491 -20.60 21.79 22.54
CA ARG A 491 -21.57 22.34 21.56
C ARG A 491 -22.79 22.89 22.28
N ARG A 492 -23.28 24.08 21.88
CA ARG A 492 -24.41 24.75 22.55
C ARG A 492 -25.60 24.93 21.65
N TYR A 493 -26.75 24.54 22.15
CA TYR A 493 -28.03 24.63 21.46
C TYR A 493 -28.98 25.52 22.25
N TYR A 494 -29.73 26.36 21.53
CA TYR A 494 -30.72 27.26 22.11
C TYR A 494 -32.09 26.95 21.51
N LEU A 495 -33.11 26.88 22.36
CA LEU A 495 -34.45 26.51 21.93
C LEU A 495 -35.17 27.72 21.31
N GLU A 496 -35.39 27.67 20.00
CA GLU A 496 -36.27 28.62 19.32
C GLU A 496 -37.73 28.25 19.58
N ARG A 497 -38.42 29.09 20.36
CA ARG A 497 -39.83 28.86 20.74
C ARG A 497 -40.79 29.34 19.67
N LYS A 498 -40.39 30.28 18.81
CA LYS A 498 -41.22 30.78 17.73
C LYS A 498 -41.09 29.86 16.51
N ARG A 499 -42.01 28.91 16.39
CA ARG A 499 -42.08 28.04 15.21
C ARG A 499 -42.65 28.78 13.99
N PRO A 500 -41.91 28.87 12.87
CA PRO A 500 -42.44 29.38 11.62
C PRO A 500 -43.60 28.51 11.09
N ALA A 501 -44.50 29.10 10.30
CA ALA A 501 -45.68 28.39 9.78
C ALA A 501 -45.31 27.21 8.86
N GLN A 502 -44.23 27.35 8.09
CA GLN A 502 -43.70 26.32 7.22
C GLN A 502 -42.23 26.09 7.56
N VAL A 503 -41.92 24.85 7.93
CA VAL A 503 -40.58 24.40 8.26
C VAL A 503 -40.30 23.11 7.49
N ARG A 504 -39.08 23.00 6.96
CA ARG A 504 -38.53 21.77 6.41
C ARG A 504 -37.14 21.55 6.97
N TYR A 505 -36.83 20.29 7.27
CA TYR A 505 -35.51 19.89 7.73
C TYR A 505 -34.80 19.14 6.62
N LEU A 506 -33.61 19.61 6.28
CA LEU A 506 -32.71 18.94 5.38
C LEU A 506 -31.55 18.32 6.17
N LEU A 507 -31.09 17.16 5.73
CA LEU A 507 -29.85 16.54 6.18
C LEU A 507 -28.88 16.46 4.99
N TYR A 508 -27.67 16.97 5.15
CA TYR A 508 -26.69 17.01 4.07
C TYR A 508 -25.31 16.58 4.55
N GLY A 509 -24.54 15.96 3.66
CA GLY A 509 -23.19 15.52 3.95
C GLY A 509 -22.22 16.70 3.91
N ASN A 510 -21.35 16.81 4.90
CA ASN A 510 -20.29 17.82 4.90
C ASN A 510 -18.97 17.26 4.36
N SER A 511 -17.99 18.14 4.16
CA SER A 511 -16.64 17.80 3.72
C SER A 511 -15.76 17.14 4.79
N LEU A 512 -16.12 17.19 6.07
CA LEU A 512 -15.44 16.49 7.17
C LEU A 512 -15.96 15.07 7.39
N GLY A 513 -16.88 14.59 6.57
CA GLY A 513 -17.44 13.24 6.68
C GLY A 513 -18.63 13.08 7.62
N GLY A 514 -19.03 14.13 8.33
CA GLY A 514 -20.27 14.14 9.09
C GLY A 514 -21.49 14.48 8.23
N MET A 515 -22.65 14.48 8.87
CA MET A 515 -23.88 15.05 8.32
C MET A 515 -24.35 16.22 9.18
N ASN A 516 -24.83 17.27 8.52
CA ASN A 516 -25.36 18.48 9.14
C ASN A 516 -26.83 18.64 8.79
N THR A 517 -27.54 19.36 9.65
CA THR A 517 -28.96 19.65 9.53
C THR A 517 -29.15 21.11 9.16
N PHE A 518 -29.97 21.36 8.15
CA PHE A 518 -30.36 22.69 7.72
C PHE A 518 -31.87 22.88 7.88
N VAL A 519 -32.26 24.04 8.39
CA VAL A 519 -33.66 24.42 8.55
C VAL A 519 -34.02 25.42 7.48
N ALA A 520 -34.98 25.05 6.64
CA ALA A 520 -35.62 25.98 5.74
C ALA A 520 -36.86 26.57 6.42
N THR A 521 -36.87 27.90 6.54
CA THR A 521 -37.97 28.68 7.12
C THR A 521 -38.43 29.71 6.07
N GLY A 522 -39.62 29.50 5.49
CA GLY A 522 -40.13 30.38 4.41
C GLY A 522 -41.38 29.85 3.72
N GLU A 523 -41.89 30.60 2.75
CA GLU A 523 -42.97 30.18 1.83
C GLU A 523 -42.45 29.07 0.91
N ALA A 524 -42.43 27.85 1.43
CA ALA A 524 -42.14 26.68 0.61
C ALA A 524 -43.33 26.44 -0.32
N GLN A 525 -43.29 27.06 -1.50
CA GLN A 525 -44.14 26.67 -2.61
C GLN A 525 -43.64 25.33 -3.14
N GLN A 526 -44.53 24.34 -3.12
CA GLN A 526 -44.34 23.09 -3.81
C GLN A 526 -44.81 23.28 -5.25
N ASP A 527 -43.85 23.42 -6.16
CA ASP A 527 -44.12 23.43 -7.59
C ASP A 527 -43.88 22.01 -8.12
N ALA A 528 -44.65 21.61 -9.11
CA ALA A 528 -44.45 20.34 -9.80
C ALA A 528 -44.11 20.64 -11.26
N GLU A 529 -42.90 20.30 -11.68
CA GLU A 529 -42.55 20.32 -13.09
C GLU A 529 -42.99 18.99 -13.71
N VAL A 530 -44.02 19.05 -14.56
CA VAL A 530 -44.53 17.88 -15.30
C VAL A 530 -43.91 17.93 -16.69
N SER A 531 -43.00 17.00 -17.00
CA SER A 531 -42.59 16.74 -18.38
C SER A 531 -43.18 15.41 -18.83
N GLY A 532 -44.01 15.44 -19.87
CA GLY A 532 -44.49 14.24 -20.53
C GLY A 532 -43.94 14.21 -21.94
N ASP A 533 -43.13 13.22 -22.27
CA ASP A 533 -42.80 12.91 -23.65
C ASP A 533 -43.91 12.00 -24.18
N GLN A 534 -44.65 12.47 -25.20
CA GLN A 534 -45.49 11.58 -25.98
C GLN A 534 -44.57 10.82 -26.93
N VAL A 535 -44.27 9.55 -26.63
CA VAL A 535 -43.65 8.67 -27.61
C VAL A 535 -44.74 8.27 -28.59
N GLU A 536 -44.90 9.04 -29.68
CA GLU A 536 -45.59 8.54 -30.86
C GLU A 536 -44.71 7.43 -31.45
N LEU A 537 -45.19 6.19 -31.40
CA LEU A 537 -44.64 5.13 -32.24
C LEU A 537 -44.81 5.59 -33.70
N ASN A 538 -43.70 5.79 -34.41
CA ASN A 538 -43.73 5.95 -35.86
C ASN A 538 -44.11 4.60 -36.46
N LEU A 539 -45.40 4.38 -36.62
CA LEU A 539 -45.95 3.15 -37.18
C LEU A 539 -45.80 3.19 -38.70
N PRO A 540 -45.26 2.15 -39.34
CA PRO A 540 -45.17 2.08 -40.79
C PRO A 540 -46.58 2.03 -41.43
N LEU A 541 -46.68 2.40 -42.71
CA LEU A 541 -47.96 2.62 -43.42
C LEU A 541 -48.90 1.39 -43.46
N ASP A 542 -48.39 0.21 -43.12
CA ASP A 542 -49.02 -1.10 -43.12
C ASP A 542 -49.39 -1.62 -41.71
N TYR A 543 -49.35 -0.76 -40.69
CA TYR A 543 -49.72 -1.12 -39.33
C TYR A 543 -51.23 -1.41 -39.15
N ASP A 544 -51.55 -2.55 -38.52
CA ASP A 544 -52.91 -2.98 -38.20
C ASP A 544 -53.33 -2.52 -36.79
N PRO A 545 -54.26 -1.55 -36.66
CA PRO A 545 -54.68 -1.00 -35.37
C PRO A 545 -55.50 -1.98 -34.50
N LEU A 546 -55.87 -3.16 -35.00
CA LEU A 546 -56.61 -4.18 -34.25
C LEU A 546 -55.71 -5.12 -33.41
N LEU A 547 -54.38 -5.02 -33.54
CA LEU A 547 -53.42 -5.84 -32.79
C LEU A 547 -53.24 -5.44 -31.32
N GLY A 548 -53.84 -4.33 -30.88
CA GLY A 548 -53.96 -4.00 -29.46
C GLY A 548 -52.69 -3.45 -28.81
N ASP A 549 -51.92 -2.59 -29.50
CA ASP A 549 -50.77 -1.95 -28.86
C ASP A 549 -51.21 -0.91 -27.82
N THR A 550 -50.53 -0.97 -26.68
CA THR A 550 -50.70 -0.05 -25.55
C THR A 550 -49.82 1.17 -25.79
N ALA A 551 -50.41 2.33 -26.08
CA ALA A 551 -49.68 3.59 -25.99
C ALA A 551 -49.28 3.80 -24.52
N VAL A 552 -47.99 3.65 -24.21
CA VAL A 552 -47.46 3.93 -22.87
C VAL A 552 -47.19 5.42 -22.78
N LEU A 553 -48.04 6.12 -22.04
CA LEU A 553 -47.82 7.53 -21.73
C LEU A 553 -46.86 7.61 -20.54
N GLU A 554 -45.59 7.89 -20.80
CA GLU A 554 -44.60 8.12 -19.76
C GLU A 554 -44.68 9.59 -19.31
N ARG A 555 -45.13 9.79 -18.07
CA ARG A 555 -45.11 11.12 -17.44
C ARG A 555 -44.04 11.11 -16.36
N GLU A 556 -43.10 12.04 -16.47
CA GLU A 556 -42.09 12.29 -15.46
C GLU A 556 -42.53 13.50 -14.62
N LEU A 557 -42.75 13.29 -13.33
CA LEU A 557 -43.02 14.37 -12.38
C LEU A 557 -41.73 14.68 -11.61
N LYS A 558 -41.30 15.94 -11.63
CA LYS A 558 -40.19 16.46 -10.82
C LYS A 558 -40.75 17.42 -9.78
N PRO A 559 -40.97 16.98 -8.52
CA PRO A 559 -41.39 17.88 -7.46
C PRO A 559 -40.23 18.81 -7.09
N VAL A 560 -40.50 20.10 -7.05
CA VAL A 560 -39.54 21.14 -6.67
C VAL A 560 -40.05 21.89 -5.45
N LEU A 561 -39.23 22.00 -4.41
CA LEU A 561 -39.53 22.77 -3.21
C LEU A 561 -38.65 24.01 -3.17
N LYS A 562 -39.26 25.20 -3.14
CA LYS A 562 -38.54 26.45 -2.85
C LYS A 562 -38.27 26.55 -1.34
N LEU A 563 -37.04 26.81 -0.92
CA LEU A 563 -36.66 26.92 0.48
C LEU A 563 -35.97 28.25 0.75
N ALA A 564 -36.32 28.92 1.85
CA ALA A 564 -35.64 30.14 2.32
C ALA A 564 -34.94 29.86 3.67
N SER A 565 -33.79 30.48 3.93
CA SER A 565 -33.06 30.33 5.20
C SER A 565 -33.80 30.98 6.38
N GLY A 566 -34.48 32.11 6.14
CA GLY A 566 -35.31 32.88 7.09
C GLY A 566 -34.63 33.38 8.38
N VAL A 567 -33.32 33.16 8.53
CA VAL A 567 -32.46 33.70 9.61
C VAL A 567 -31.39 34.62 9.01
N ARG A 568 -30.90 35.58 9.80
CA ARG A 568 -29.84 36.51 9.42
C ARG A 568 -28.51 35.75 9.31
N LEU A 569 -28.06 35.50 8.08
CA LEU A 569 -26.85 34.73 7.81
C LEU A 569 -25.58 35.46 8.30
N GLY A 570 -24.95 34.92 9.34
CA GLY A 570 -23.62 35.27 9.82
C GLY A 570 -22.51 34.47 9.11
N ARG A 571 -21.25 34.81 9.38
CA ARG A 571 -20.08 34.21 8.70
C ARG A 571 -19.98 32.68 8.87
N ALA A 572 -20.36 32.14 10.02
CA ALA A 572 -20.33 30.70 10.27
C ALA A 572 -21.45 29.96 9.54
N GLU A 573 -22.64 30.56 9.46
CA GLU A 573 -23.80 30.00 8.75
C GLU A 573 -23.56 29.97 7.23
N HIS A 574 -22.73 30.89 6.70
CA HIS A 574 -22.28 30.83 5.30
C HIS A 574 -21.46 29.58 4.97
N LEU A 575 -20.64 29.05 5.90
CA LEU A 575 -19.85 27.84 5.65
C LEU A 575 -20.76 26.61 5.56
N GLY A 576 -21.71 26.45 6.49
CA GLY A 576 -22.70 25.38 6.42
C GLY A 576 -23.57 25.46 5.15
N LEU A 577 -23.90 26.66 4.71
CA LEU A 577 -24.65 26.88 3.46
C LEU A 577 -23.84 26.48 2.21
N GLN A 578 -22.55 26.81 2.17
CA GLN A 578 -21.66 26.39 1.10
C GLN A 578 -21.56 24.85 1.03
N GLU A 579 -21.44 24.19 2.18
CA GLU A 579 -21.41 22.74 2.28
C GLU A 579 -22.72 22.10 1.83
N LEU A 580 -23.89 22.68 2.19
CA LEU A 580 -25.19 22.22 1.69
C LEU A 580 -25.27 22.27 0.16
N LEU A 581 -24.82 23.38 -0.43
CA LEU A 581 -24.86 23.58 -1.89
C LEU A 581 -23.89 22.66 -2.65
N LEU A 582 -22.75 22.31 -2.03
CA LEU A 582 -21.76 21.40 -2.60
C LEU A 582 -22.05 19.93 -2.29
N SER A 583 -22.96 19.66 -1.36
CA SER A 583 -23.30 18.30 -0.98
C SER A 583 -23.98 17.56 -2.12
N ARG A 584 -23.37 16.45 -2.55
CA ARG A 584 -23.97 15.53 -3.52
C ARG A 584 -25.16 14.74 -2.94
N ARG A 585 -25.33 14.76 -1.61
CA ARG A 585 -26.41 14.03 -0.93
C ARG A 585 -27.14 14.97 0.00
N VAL A 586 -28.38 15.29 -0.34
CA VAL A 586 -29.27 16.08 0.51
C VAL A 586 -30.55 15.30 0.70
N LEU A 587 -30.99 15.17 1.94
CA LEU A 587 -32.18 14.41 2.31
C LEU A 587 -33.20 15.34 2.95
N LEU A 588 -34.45 15.22 2.57
CA LEU A 588 -35.57 15.95 3.16
C LEU A 588 -36.25 15.09 4.22
N LEU A 589 -36.49 15.65 5.40
CA LEU A 589 -37.32 14.98 6.40
C LEU A 589 -38.79 15.06 6.00
N ASN A 590 -39.39 13.90 5.75
CA ASN A 590 -40.82 13.77 5.48
C ASN A 590 -41.43 12.64 6.31
N GLN A 591 -42.45 12.95 7.12
CA GLN A 591 -43.17 11.97 7.96
C GLN A 591 -42.25 11.04 8.77
N GLY A 592 -41.17 11.60 9.34
CA GLY A 592 -40.21 10.84 10.16
C GLY A 592 -39.19 10.00 9.37
N ARG A 593 -39.14 10.14 8.03
CA ARG A 593 -38.19 9.46 7.15
C ARG A 593 -37.39 10.46 6.32
N TRP A 594 -36.15 10.10 6.02
CA TRP A 594 -35.30 10.84 5.11
C TRP A 594 -35.61 10.45 3.66
N LEU A 595 -35.97 11.42 2.84
CA LEU A 595 -36.16 11.26 1.40
C LEU A 595 -34.96 11.86 0.67
N ALA A 596 -34.27 11.05 -0.13
CA ALA A 596 -33.16 11.55 -0.93
C ALA A 596 -33.64 12.51 -2.01
N GLY A 597 -32.87 13.56 -2.27
CA GLY A 597 -33.05 14.49 -3.38
C GLY A 597 -31.77 15.25 -3.64
N TYR A 598 -31.85 16.34 -4.39
CA TYR A 598 -30.71 17.22 -4.63
C TYR A 598 -31.14 18.68 -4.63
N VAL A 599 -30.18 19.56 -4.32
CA VAL A 599 -30.41 21.00 -4.31
C VAL A 599 -29.97 21.58 -5.65
N LYS A 600 -30.89 22.30 -6.31
CA LYS A 600 -30.62 23.11 -7.49
C LYS A 600 -30.68 24.58 -7.09
N THR A 601 -29.66 25.35 -7.43
CA THR A 601 -29.65 26.79 -7.20
C THR A 601 -30.36 27.49 -8.36
N LYS A 602 -31.41 28.26 -8.08
CA LYS A 602 -32.16 29.01 -9.11
C LYS A 602 -31.63 30.45 -9.24
N THR A 603 -31.55 31.18 -8.12
CA THR A 603 -31.13 32.59 -8.11
C THR A 603 -30.56 32.96 -6.74
N PHE A 604 -29.42 33.67 -6.69
CA PHE A 604 -28.90 34.23 -5.45
C PHE A 604 -29.38 35.69 -5.32
N SER A 605 -30.54 35.90 -4.69
CA SER A 605 -31.00 37.27 -4.38
C SER A 605 -30.51 37.67 -3.00
N LEU A 606 -29.46 38.49 -2.94
CA LEU A 606 -28.94 39.03 -1.67
C LEU A 606 -29.94 39.96 -0.96
N VAL A 607 -30.93 40.47 -1.68
CA VAL A 607 -32.01 41.29 -1.16
C VAL A 607 -33.23 41.06 -2.05
N ASP A 608 -34.27 40.44 -1.52
CA ASP A 608 -35.59 40.48 -2.14
C ASP A 608 -36.19 41.85 -1.83
N GLU A 609 -36.60 42.63 -2.84
CA GLU A 609 -37.15 43.98 -2.66
C GLU A 609 -38.41 43.92 -1.79
N GLY A 610 -38.25 44.16 -0.49
CA GLY A 610 -39.33 44.12 0.51
C GLY A 610 -39.03 43.26 1.75
N LYS A 611 -38.02 42.40 1.74
CA LYS A 611 -37.61 41.59 2.92
C LYS A 611 -36.38 42.20 3.59
N ARG A 612 -36.45 42.41 4.92
CA ARG A 612 -35.36 43.01 5.74
C ARG A 612 -34.15 42.08 5.97
N VAL A 613 -34.18 40.84 5.47
CA VAL A 613 -33.18 39.80 5.76
C VAL A 613 -32.74 39.14 4.45
N PRO A 614 -31.42 38.95 4.21
CA PRO A 614 -30.93 38.18 3.07
C PRO A 614 -31.38 36.72 3.22
N THR A 615 -32.13 36.21 2.26
CA THR A 615 -32.61 34.82 2.22
C THR A 615 -32.06 34.12 1.00
N LEU A 616 -31.47 32.93 1.18
CA LEU A 616 -31.13 32.08 0.04
C LEU A 616 -32.37 31.32 -0.40
N GLU A 617 -32.76 31.43 -1.67
CA GLU A 617 -33.76 30.57 -2.30
C GLU A 617 -33.09 29.38 -2.99
N VAL A 618 -33.48 28.17 -2.60
CA VAL A 618 -33.04 26.94 -3.27
C VAL A 618 -34.21 26.08 -3.70
N ASP A 619 -34.05 25.41 -4.83
CA ASP A 619 -34.98 24.42 -5.35
C ASP A 619 -34.49 23.04 -4.90
N PHE A 620 -35.19 22.40 -3.97
CA PHE A 620 -34.94 20.99 -3.64
C PHE A 620 -35.76 20.10 -4.58
N VAL A 621 -35.07 19.32 -5.39
CA VAL A 621 -35.68 18.44 -6.39
C VAL A 621 -35.71 17.02 -5.85
N LEU A 622 -36.91 16.45 -5.77
CA LEU A 622 -37.10 15.05 -5.45
C LEU A 622 -36.81 14.16 -6.67
N PRO A 623 -36.47 12.87 -6.47
CA PRO A 623 -36.29 11.93 -7.56
C PRO A 623 -37.54 11.89 -8.42
N ALA A 624 -37.35 11.73 -9.73
CA ALA A 624 -38.45 11.63 -10.67
C ALA A 624 -39.36 10.45 -10.33
N GLU A 625 -40.66 10.70 -10.21
CA GLU A 625 -41.67 9.64 -10.18
C GLU A 625 -42.14 9.36 -11.61
N ARG A 626 -42.03 8.09 -12.02
CA ARG A 626 -42.56 7.60 -13.30
C ARG A 626 -43.90 6.90 -13.04
N GLN A 627 -44.95 7.35 -13.71
CA GLN A 627 -46.22 6.64 -13.74
C GLN A 627 -46.44 6.02 -15.11
N PHE A 628 -46.70 4.71 -15.11
CA PHE A 628 -47.12 3.96 -16.29
C PHE A 628 -48.64 3.85 -16.28
N THR A 629 -49.32 4.46 -17.26
CA THR A 629 -50.74 4.19 -17.49
C THR A 629 -50.85 3.30 -18.71
N PRO A 630 -51.20 2.00 -18.57
CA PRO A 630 -51.50 1.17 -19.74
C PRO A 630 -52.76 1.71 -20.41
N TYR A 631 -52.72 1.90 -21.73
CA TYR A 631 -53.91 2.21 -22.51
C TYR A 631 -54.93 1.08 -22.38
N LEU A 632 -56.07 1.35 -21.76
CA LEU A 632 -57.21 0.44 -21.79
C LEU A 632 -57.95 0.70 -23.11
N PRO A 633 -58.02 -0.27 -24.05
CA PRO A 633 -58.83 -0.07 -25.24
C PRO A 633 -60.28 0.21 -24.82
N PRO A 634 -61.00 1.11 -25.51
CA PRO A 634 -62.41 1.34 -25.23
C PRO A 634 -63.13 0.00 -25.26
N ALA A 635 -63.86 -0.31 -24.19
CA ALA A 635 -64.63 -1.56 -24.10
C ALA A 635 -65.41 -1.72 -25.40
N ALA A 636 -65.26 -2.87 -26.07
CA ALA A 636 -66.00 -3.18 -27.27
C ALA A 636 -67.47 -2.90 -26.97
N THR A 637 -68.02 -1.87 -27.63
CA THR A 637 -69.46 -1.66 -27.67
C THR A 637 -70.01 -2.95 -28.26
N ALA A 638 -70.58 -3.80 -27.40
CA ALA A 638 -71.38 -4.91 -27.85
C ALA A 638 -72.36 -4.34 -28.87
N ALA A 639 -72.45 -4.96 -30.04
CA ALA A 639 -73.45 -4.59 -31.03
C ALA A 639 -74.81 -4.67 -30.33
N VAL A 640 -75.37 -3.50 -29.99
CA VAL A 640 -76.78 -3.38 -29.67
C VAL A 640 -77.47 -3.72 -30.99
N GLY A 641 -77.90 -4.97 -31.12
CA GLY A 641 -78.86 -5.34 -32.14
C GLY A 641 -80.08 -4.43 -32.01
N PRO A 642 -80.85 -4.20 -33.09
CA PRO A 642 -81.89 -3.16 -33.14
C PRO A 642 -83.05 -3.33 -32.15
N ASP A 643 -83.04 -4.34 -31.29
CA ASP A 643 -84.06 -4.62 -30.29
C ASP A 643 -83.48 -4.62 -28.86
N SER A 644 -83.29 -3.44 -28.28
CA SER A 644 -83.56 -3.18 -26.85
C SER A 644 -83.38 -1.70 -26.53
N GLY A 645 -84.49 -0.99 -26.43
CA GLY A 645 -84.56 0.28 -25.72
C GLY A 645 -84.45 0.10 -24.21
N ALA A 646 -84.13 1.21 -23.53
CA ALA A 646 -83.81 1.37 -22.10
C ALA A 646 -82.45 0.77 -21.70
N LEU A 647 -81.47 1.53 -21.19
CA LEU A 647 -81.45 2.70 -20.30
C LEU A 647 -80.27 3.60 -20.65
#